data_AF-A0AAN6PHM1-F1
#
_entry.id   AF-A0AAN6PHM1-F1
#
_cell.length_a   1.000
_cell.length_b   1.000
_cell.length_c   1.000
_cell.angle_alpha   90.00
_cell.angle_beta   90.00
_cell.angle_gamma   90.00
#
_symmetry.space_group_name_H-M   'P 1'
#
loop_
_entity.id
_entity.type
_entity.pdbx_description
1 polymer ?
#
loop_
_entity_poly.entity_id
_entity_poly.type
_entity_poly.pdbx_seq_one_letter_code
_entity_poly.pdbx_strand_id
1 'polypeptide(L)'
;MDDIEYKLDAVKATRVPAEKIDETFRSTCIDLVSENLGGKVLGFSDEWFAEAANLINPAAPIRQAGKFVHTGAWYDGWETRRHNPAPFDWVVIRLGVASGTVEGVEVDTAFFSGNHAPAISVEGCFSQDDDEVLAWQGGRGGWETILGIQECGPTQRFGWKLDGGPTTKQYTHVRLNMYPDGGIARFRLFGHAVPVFPADKEAILDLAAAQNGGVAVSCNNKHFSTPDNLILPGRGKHMGDGWETARSRTKGHFDWAIVRLGAPGYIQNFAIEWKGDAEPASDAEGWVSMAEPIKCGPDVEHPAESLVRDRAFTHVKLIMVPDGGVKRLRTCQCRKSAKPSNPQGESRTGHQCGGGFDAGAGELPQKKRALPADLPRSLDDRRHVPADLVPETEMYDGWQGQSQFLSSPMLAKPMTFSDLALDDNYGEDLTKGGPESESRLMEMLAAQAAHAAGAAFEDEDAIAADEQRSEDEKRDILQKTFIMAASNGNVESVAKILKGKARQYIDTNAPDDEGTPALIYASCFGHETVVQALIDAGADVNKQDRNQWSALMWAMTNRHKGIAKLLLDNGASTEAKTSSGRTAFDFVAPDSDMSFYLSGYGIGTAGASDDFYHPGFSQDKFEEELAENEMRQRMMMESARDLEVDLGNVGMDDQPESPEDIEEEQQEFDWSRCLYDQMFVFQENELERILDIVITNMTPQRSPTQKPVPANMVFLGARYAHYHSSPELLAKLLITAMSKINTVVEKHQWDMTILAFWMSNATLLLHYLKKDSGLVEATTEFQAQLAELINEIFILIVRDAERRLDKVLDVAMLDHETIPGFEDITFQNEWKIFKRKKEVKEEPLEKRLRPPSPKQRAKPSPRNVTSLLSSTLFVLDLYDVHSVITAQIVSQLIYWLGAELFNRIMSNRKYLARTKAMQIRMNMSTLEDWARQNNRQPEHYEQGEMKSSGEATVDAARRHLAPVIQLLQWLQCFSSLDADDLEALVGTLQQLRALSPQQLVHAATHYRPEVGEKGLPKSAMKYLVAVQKEAALRRERNRAAAAAAAASSPPATPGKPANGHATTPTPGTPNLAEGGGVAGAVPGGEDVEGDDEAPANLLLDPALMLPFTLPSVTDMLVSYGAGFGGVNRERERKYIPSIPAEFLERIEAGGGGEVGGRRNFGEWEDEDV
;
A
#
# COMPACT_ATOMS: atom_id res chain seq x y z
N MET A 1 -30.17 -40.70 21.63
CA MET A 1 -29.41 -41.40 20.59
C MET A 1 -28.22 -41.98 21.30
N ASP A 2 -28.05 -43.29 21.20
CA ASP A 2 -27.05 -44.05 21.95
C ASP A 2 -25.64 -43.46 21.78
N ASP A 3 -24.90 -43.36 22.89
CA ASP A 3 -23.47 -43.03 22.94
C ASP A 3 -22.69 -44.13 22.19
N ILE A 4 -22.59 -44.00 20.87
CA ILE A 4 -21.65 -44.78 20.07
C ILE A 4 -20.26 -44.24 20.39
N GLU A 5 -19.58 -44.92 21.32
CA GLU A 5 -18.18 -44.67 21.65
C GLU A 5 -17.35 -44.70 20.33
N TYR A 6 -16.82 -43.54 19.94
CA TYR A 6 -16.06 -43.36 18.71
C TYR A 6 -14.70 -44.06 18.83
N LYS A 7 -14.63 -45.35 18.47
CA LYS A 7 -13.38 -46.14 18.49
C LYS A 7 -12.73 -46.16 17.10
N LEU A 8 -11.50 -45.68 17.05
CA LEU A 8 -10.61 -45.79 15.89
C LEU A 8 -10.01 -47.19 15.80
N ASP A 9 -9.85 -47.70 14.58
CA ASP A 9 -9.20 -48.98 14.36
C ASP A 9 -7.67 -48.83 14.54
N ALA A 10 -7.04 -49.82 15.18
CA ALA A 10 -5.60 -49.79 15.42
C ALA A 10 -4.83 -50.13 14.13
N VAL A 11 -4.54 -49.12 13.31
CA VAL A 11 -3.68 -49.24 12.13
C VAL A 11 -2.21 -49.15 12.55
N LYS A 12 -1.40 -50.13 12.14
CA LYS A 12 0.04 -50.12 12.42
C LYS A 12 0.75 -49.17 11.44
N ALA A 13 1.55 -48.27 11.98
CA ALA A 13 2.37 -47.34 11.21
C ALA A 13 3.73 -47.17 11.87
N THR A 14 4.78 -47.10 11.05
CA THR A 14 6.16 -46.92 11.49
C THR A 14 6.54 -45.44 11.41
N ARG A 15 7.06 -44.88 12.51
CA ARG A 15 7.52 -43.48 12.57
C ARG A 15 8.83 -43.31 11.79
N VAL A 16 8.88 -42.31 10.93
CA VAL A 16 10.04 -41.95 10.11
C VAL A 16 10.77 -40.77 10.79
N PRO A 17 12.11 -40.82 10.95
CA PRO A 17 12.88 -39.69 11.45
C PRO A 17 12.73 -38.46 10.54
N ALA A 18 12.63 -37.26 11.11
CA ALA A 18 12.35 -36.01 10.38
C ALA A 18 13.28 -35.77 9.18
N GLU A 19 14.57 -36.05 9.32
CA GLU A 19 15.59 -35.91 8.28
C GLU A 19 15.38 -36.84 7.07
N LYS A 20 14.68 -37.97 7.27
CA LYS A 20 14.46 -39.00 6.25
C LYS A 20 13.06 -38.97 5.63
N ILE A 21 12.18 -38.06 6.06
CA ILE A 21 10.81 -37.98 5.55
C ILE A 21 10.81 -37.71 4.04
N ASP A 22 11.59 -36.72 3.60
CA ASP A 22 11.62 -36.31 2.20
C ASP A 22 12.24 -37.41 1.31
N GLU A 23 13.31 -38.08 1.77
CA GLU A 23 13.91 -39.24 1.09
C GLU A 23 12.95 -40.43 0.99
N THR A 24 12.09 -40.62 1.99
CA THR A 24 11.20 -41.79 2.07
C THR A 24 9.98 -41.67 1.16
N PHE A 25 9.43 -40.46 0.99
CA PHE A 25 8.15 -40.27 0.32
C PHE A 25 8.23 -39.51 -1.02
N ARG A 26 9.07 -38.48 -1.16
CA ARG A 26 9.01 -37.57 -2.33
C ARG A 26 9.50 -38.18 -3.63
N SER A 27 10.24 -39.30 -3.60
CA SER A 27 10.71 -39.99 -4.81
C SER A 27 9.70 -40.97 -5.40
N THR A 28 8.74 -41.45 -4.61
CA THR A 28 7.82 -42.54 -4.99
C THR A 28 6.35 -42.13 -4.95
N CYS A 29 6.01 -41.16 -4.10
CA CYS A 29 4.64 -40.75 -3.82
C CYS A 29 4.45 -39.25 -4.09
N ILE A 30 3.20 -38.85 -4.29
CA ILE A 30 2.81 -37.43 -4.42
C ILE A 30 2.00 -37.01 -3.19
N ASP A 31 2.00 -35.71 -2.88
CA ASP A 31 1.13 -35.13 -1.85
C ASP A 31 -0.30 -34.97 -2.40
N LEU A 32 -1.19 -35.87 -2.00
CA LEU A 32 -2.56 -35.96 -2.53
C LEU A 32 -3.47 -34.82 -2.07
N VAL A 33 -3.13 -34.15 -0.96
CA VAL A 33 -3.91 -33.03 -0.40
C VAL A 33 -3.38 -31.67 -0.81
N SER A 34 -2.23 -31.61 -1.49
CA SER A 34 -1.60 -30.35 -1.89
C SER A 34 -2.54 -29.43 -2.67
N GLU A 35 -2.55 -28.15 -2.29
CA GLU A 35 -3.27 -27.10 -3.02
C GLU A 35 -2.83 -27.01 -4.50
N ASN A 36 -1.53 -27.13 -4.79
CA ASN A 36 -0.99 -27.14 -6.16
C ASN A 36 -1.54 -28.27 -7.04
N LEU A 37 -1.96 -29.39 -6.44
CA LEU A 37 -2.59 -30.50 -7.15
C LEU A 37 -4.11 -30.28 -7.34
N GLY A 38 -4.68 -29.30 -6.65
CA GLY A 38 -6.11 -29.00 -6.59
C GLY A 38 -6.79 -29.47 -5.31
N GLY A 39 -6.03 -29.82 -4.26
CA GLY A 39 -6.57 -30.17 -2.95
C GLY A 39 -7.32 -28.99 -2.32
N LYS A 40 -8.42 -29.28 -1.62
CA LYS A 40 -9.30 -28.24 -1.08
C LYS A 40 -9.85 -28.61 0.29
N VAL A 41 -9.78 -27.68 1.24
CA VAL A 41 -10.49 -27.81 2.52
C VAL A 41 -11.98 -27.60 2.27
N LEU A 42 -12.81 -28.56 2.68
CA LEU A 42 -14.27 -28.52 2.50
C LEU A 42 -15.00 -28.04 3.76
N GLY A 43 -14.49 -28.40 4.93
CA GLY A 43 -15.11 -28.04 6.21
C GLY A 43 -14.22 -28.39 7.39
N PHE A 44 -14.51 -27.80 8.53
CA PHE A 44 -13.70 -27.89 9.75
C PHE A 44 -14.59 -27.70 10.99
N SER A 45 -14.05 -28.06 12.17
CA SER A 45 -14.71 -27.81 13.45
C SER A 45 -14.53 -26.36 13.94
N ASP A 46 -13.30 -25.85 13.87
CA ASP A 46 -12.90 -24.52 14.33
C ASP A 46 -11.64 -24.06 13.57
N GLU A 47 -11.47 -22.74 13.42
CA GLU A 47 -10.31 -22.09 12.79
C GLU A 47 -9.98 -20.78 13.53
N TRP A 48 -10.20 -20.74 14.85
CA TRP A 48 -10.18 -19.48 15.59
C TRP A 48 -8.85 -18.74 15.47
N PHE A 49 -7.70 -19.37 15.69
CA PHE A 49 -6.41 -18.68 15.71
C PHE A 49 -5.71 -18.66 14.35
N ALA A 50 -5.84 -19.71 13.54
CA ALA A 50 -5.28 -19.76 12.20
C ALA A 50 -6.07 -20.72 11.27
N GLU A 51 -6.17 -20.37 9.98
CA GLU A 51 -7.01 -21.05 8.99
C GLU A 51 -6.50 -22.45 8.61
N ALA A 52 -7.40 -23.43 8.43
CA ALA A 52 -7.03 -24.80 8.07
C ALA A 52 -6.55 -24.93 6.62
N ALA A 53 -6.85 -23.96 5.75
CA ALA A 53 -6.31 -23.89 4.39
C ALA A 53 -4.76 -23.88 4.37
N ASN A 54 -4.12 -23.33 5.41
CA ASN A 54 -2.66 -23.29 5.52
C ASN A 54 -2.03 -24.70 5.60
N LEU A 55 -2.78 -25.71 6.05
CA LEU A 55 -2.28 -27.08 6.18
C LEU A 55 -1.78 -27.65 4.86
N ILE A 56 -2.46 -27.33 3.75
CA ILE A 56 -2.23 -27.92 2.43
C ILE A 56 -1.34 -27.05 1.52
N ASN A 57 -0.95 -25.86 1.99
CA ASN A 57 -0.08 -24.94 1.26
C ASN A 57 1.27 -25.62 0.97
N PRO A 58 1.75 -25.69 -0.29
CA PRO A 58 3.01 -26.36 -0.65
C PRO A 58 4.28 -25.72 -0.03
N ALA A 59 4.25 -24.43 0.32
CA ALA A 59 5.39 -23.74 0.91
C ALA A 59 5.70 -24.26 2.33
N ALA A 60 6.98 -24.18 2.72
CA ALA A 60 7.37 -24.43 4.10
C ALA A 60 6.73 -23.37 5.03
N PRO A 61 6.36 -23.73 6.27
CA PRO A 61 5.78 -22.77 7.19
C PRO A 61 6.80 -21.67 7.53
N ILE A 62 6.32 -20.43 7.65
CA ILE A 62 7.14 -19.28 8.02
C ILE A 62 6.69 -18.66 9.36
N ARG A 63 7.62 -18.00 10.05
CA ARG A 63 7.34 -17.23 11.26
C ARG A 63 7.64 -15.76 11.01
N GLN A 64 6.67 -14.91 11.30
CA GLN A 64 6.82 -13.45 11.30
C GLN A 64 6.64 -12.98 12.74
N ALA A 65 7.75 -12.88 13.47
CA ALA A 65 7.74 -12.38 14.84
C ALA A 65 7.25 -10.92 14.86
N GLY A 66 6.31 -10.61 15.75
CA GLY A 66 5.67 -9.29 15.81
C GLY A 66 4.43 -9.13 14.92
N LYS A 67 4.14 -10.07 14.01
CA LYS A 67 2.89 -10.06 13.24
C LYS A 67 1.75 -10.66 14.06
N PHE A 68 0.73 -9.86 14.34
CA PHE A 68 -0.48 -10.29 15.02
C PHE A 68 -1.69 -10.25 14.07
N VAL A 69 -2.52 -11.29 14.13
CA VAL A 69 -3.87 -11.30 13.55
C VAL A 69 -4.90 -11.04 14.64
N HIS A 70 -6.14 -10.78 14.23
CA HIS A 70 -7.24 -10.45 15.13
C HIS A 70 -7.50 -11.47 16.26
N THR A 71 -7.01 -12.71 16.12
CA THR A 71 -7.14 -13.78 17.10
C THR A 71 -5.88 -14.02 17.93
N GLY A 72 -4.73 -13.42 17.61
CA GLY A 72 -3.49 -13.60 18.37
C GLY A 72 -2.24 -13.39 17.52
N ALA A 73 -1.10 -13.97 17.94
CA ALA A 73 0.08 -14.00 17.09
C ALA A 73 -0.25 -14.72 15.78
N TRP A 74 0.17 -14.17 14.64
CA TRP A 74 -0.03 -14.82 13.35
C TRP A 74 0.79 -16.10 13.27
N TYR A 75 0.13 -17.20 12.94
CA TYR A 75 0.75 -18.47 12.66
C TYR A 75 0.45 -18.92 11.22
N ASP A 76 1.50 -19.40 10.55
CA ASP A 76 1.39 -20.05 9.25
C ASP A 76 0.99 -21.54 9.44
N GLY A 77 -0.27 -21.75 9.80
CA GLY A 77 -0.83 -23.06 10.13
C GLY A 77 -2.33 -23.03 10.40
N TRP A 78 -2.87 -24.14 10.88
CA TRP A 78 -4.20 -24.27 11.46
C TRP A 78 -4.09 -24.23 12.98
N GLU A 79 -4.86 -23.39 13.67
CA GLU A 79 -4.91 -23.37 15.13
C GLU A 79 -6.34 -23.12 15.64
N THR A 80 -6.80 -23.97 16.55
CA THR A 80 -8.16 -23.95 17.10
C THR A 80 -8.25 -23.36 18.49
N ARG A 81 -9.46 -22.95 18.89
CA ARG A 81 -9.70 -22.40 20.22
C ARG A 81 -9.37 -23.41 21.32
N ARG A 82 -8.70 -22.95 22.36
CA ARG A 82 -8.39 -23.72 23.57
C ARG A 82 -9.66 -24.21 24.28
N HIS A 83 -9.55 -25.37 24.92
CA HIS A 83 -10.61 -25.99 25.72
C HIS A 83 -11.81 -26.42 24.89
N ASN A 84 -11.56 -27.16 23.81
CA ASN A 84 -12.60 -27.75 23.00
C ASN A 84 -13.50 -28.67 23.86
N PRO A 85 -14.83 -28.44 23.92
CA PRO A 85 -15.74 -29.33 24.65
C PRO A 85 -15.97 -30.67 23.94
N ALA A 86 -15.63 -30.76 22.65
CA ALA A 86 -15.65 -31.99 21.87
C ALA A 86 -14.35 -32.80 22.06
N PRO A 87 -14.34 -34.11 21.77
CA PRO A 87 -13.15 -34.95 21.99
C PRO A 87 -11.96 -34.60 21.07
N PHE A 88 -12.23 -33.95 19.93
CA PHE A 88 -11.21 -33.52 18.96
C PHE A 88 -11.75 -32.42 18.05
N ASP A 89 -10.83 -31.60 17.53
CA ASP A 89 -11.04 -30.76 16.36
C ASP A 89 -10.76 -31.52 15.08
N TRP A 90 -11.43 -31.17 13.98
CA TRP A 90 -11.29 -31.88 12.72
C TRP A 90 -11.31 -30.94 11.52
N VAL A 91 -10.65 -31.35 10.44
CA VAL A 91 -10.70 -30.72 9.12
C VAL A 91 -10.89 -31.77 8.04
N VAL A 92 -11.84 -31.55 7.13
CA VAL A 92 -12.14 -32.40 5.98
C VAL A 92 -11.54 -31.78 4.72
N ILE A 93 -10.75 -32.59 4.01
CA ILE A 93 -9.99 -32.17 2.83
C ILE A 93 -10.35 -33.09 1.66
N ARG A 94 -10.74 -32.48 0.53
CA ARG A 94 -10.89 -33.15 -0.77
C ARG A 94 -9.51 -33.32 -1.39
N LEU A 95 -9.17 -34.52 -1.83
CA LEU A 95 -7.91 -34.77 -2.54
C LEU A 95 -7.88 -34.00 -3.88
N GLY A 96 -6.71 -33.53 -4.30
CA GLY A 96 -6.53 -32.86 -5.61
C GLY A 96 -6.61 -33.81 -6.81
N VAL A 97 -6.74 -35.11 -6.54
CA VAL A 97 -6.92 -36.18 -7.53
C VAL A 97 -8.33 -36.74 -7.49
N ALA A 98 -8.74 -37.41 -8.56
CA ALA A 98 -10.04 -38.07 -8.62
C ALA A 98 -10.21 -39.09 -7.49
N SER A 99 -9.17 -39.91 -7.25
CA SER A 99 -9.04 -40.80 -6.09
C SER A 99 -7.57 -41.19 -5.88
N GLY A 100 -7.18 -41.59 -4.67
CA GLY A 100 -5.80 -41.98 -4.36
C GLY A 100 -5.70 -43.08 -3.31
N THR A 101 -4.60 -43.82 -3.33
CA THR A 101 -4.20 -44.75 -2.26
C THR A 101 -3.11 -44.09 -1.41
N VAL A 102 -3.13 -44.30 -0.09
CA VAL A 102 -2.24 -43.61 0.86
C VAL A 102 -1.12 -44.55 1.28
N GLU A 103 0.12 -44.06 1.31
CA GLU A 103 1.30 -44.80 1.80
C GLU A 103 1.88 -44.18 3.08
N GLY A 104 1.72 -42.87 3.28
CA GLY A 104 2.23 -42.18 4.45
C GLY A 104 1.55 -40.86 4.75
N VAL A 105 1.79 -40.39 5.96
CA VAL A 105 1.25 -39.14 6.51
C VAL A 105 2.39 -38.33 7.10
N GLU A 106 2.41 -37.03 6.85
CA GLU A 106 3.26 -36.08 7.55
C GLU A 106 2.44 -34.95 8.19
N VAL A 107 2.82 -34.59 9.41
CA VAL A 107 2.29 -33.46 10.17
C VAL A 107 3.48 -32.62 10.63
N ASP A 108 3.45 -31.33 10.36
CA ASP A 108 4.44 -30.37 10.82
C ASP A 108 3.81 -29.44 11.87
N THR A 109 4.40 -29.35 13.05
CA THR A 109 3.96 -28.45 14.14
C THR A 109 4.88 -27.22 14.28
N ALA A 110 5.62 -26.86 13.23
CA ALA A 110 6.52 -25.71 13.20
C ALA A 110 5.92 -24.46 13.86
N PHE A 111 6.75 -23.81 14.70
CA PHE A 111 6.44 -22.60 15.47
C PHE A 111 5.39 -22.74 16.58
N PHE A 112 4.59 -23.81 16.60
CA PHE A 112 3.70 -24.12 17.73
C PHE A 112 4.52 -24.72 18.88
N SER A 113 4.86 -23.90 19.86
CA SER A 113 5.67 -24.28 21.03
C SER A 113 4.82 -24.19 22.30
N GLY A 114 4.31 -25.33 22.74
CA GLY A 114 3.41 -25.46 23.91
C GLY A 114 1.92 -25.41 23.58
N ASN A 115 1.54 -24.89 22.41
CA ASN A 115 0.17 -24.90 21.85
C ASN A 115 0.04 -25.79 20.60
N HIS A 116 0.99 -26.68 20.34
CA HIS A 116 0.91 -27.67 19.25
C HIS A 116 -0.20 -28.68 19.50
N ALA A 117 -0.69 -29.30 18.43
CA ALA A 117 -1.55 -30.48 18.52
C ALA A 117 -0.90 -31.54 19.43
N PRO A 118 -1.52 -31.95 20.55
CA PRO A 118 -0.96 -32.99 21.41
C PRO A 118 -0.92 -34.36 20.74
N ALA A 119 -2.00 -34.70 20.02
CA ALA A 119 -2.08 -35.91 19.22
C ALA A 119 -2.98 -35.72 18.00
N ILE A 120 -2.79 -36.54 16.98
CA ILE A 120 -3.55 -36.51 15.73
C ILE A 120 -4.00 -37.91 15.30
N SER A 121 -5.07 -37.99 14.52
CA SER A 121 -5.45 -39.19 13.76
C SER A 121 -5.92 -38.80 12.36
N VAL A 122 -5.87 -39.73 11.41
CA VAL A 122 -6.27 -39.49 10.02
C VAL A 122 -7.24 -40.56 9.56
N GLU A 123 -8.32 -40.14 8.92
CA GLU A 123 -9.35 -41.01 8.38
C GLU A 123 -9.63 -40.67 6.92
N GLY A 124 -10.10 -41.63 6.13
CA GLY A 124 -10.43 -41.43 4.73
C GLY A 124 -11.78 -42.03 4.36
N CYS A 125 -12.41 -41.47 3.33
CA CYS A 125 -13.60 -42.06 2.73
C CYS A 125 -13.57 -41.93 1.19
N PHE A 126 -14.40 -42.73 0.52
CA PHE A 126 -14.63 -42.64 -0.91
C PHE A 126 -16.08 -42.23 -1.16
N SER A 127 -16.28 -40.99 -1.61
CA SER A 127 -17.56 -40.45 -2.02
C SER A 127 -17.41 -39.61 -3.29
N GLN A 128 -18.47 -39.55 -4.09
CA GLN A 128 -18.62 -38.64 -5.24
C GLN A 128 -19.43 -37.38 -4.90
N ASP A 129 -20.05 -37.36 -3.72
CA ASP A 129 -20.90 -36.27 -3.23
C ASP A 129 -20.22 -35.63 -2.00
N ASP A 130 -19.80 -34.37 -2.17
CA ASP A 130 -19.10 -33.60 -1.13
C ASP A 130 -20.07 -33.18 0.00
N ASP A 131 -21.34 -32.92 -0.32
CA ASP A 131 -22.35 -32.49 0.65
C ASP A 131 -22.70 -33.62 1.63
N GLU A 132 -22.71 -34.87 1.14
CA GLU A 132 -22.91 -36.07 1.98
C GLU A 132 -21.80 -36.20 3.03
N VAL A 133 -20.54 -35.98 2.64
CA VAL A 133 -19.38 -36.11 3.53
C VAL A 133 -19.39 -35.01 4.59
N LEU A 134 -19.75 -33.78 4.22
CA LEU A 134 -19.85 -32.65 5.14
C LEU A 134 -20.97 -32.81 6.17
N ALA A 135 -22.07 -33.48 5.80
CA ALA A 135 -23.17 -33.77 6.72
C ALA A 135 -22.75 -34.66 7.90
N TRP A 136 -21.64 -35.40 7.80
CA TRP A 136 -21.15 -36.26 8.88
C TRP A 136 -20.47 -35.48 10.02
N GLN A 137 -20.02 -34.24 9.79
CA GLN A 137 -19.36 -33.38 10.78
C GLN A 137 -18.31 -34.16 11.62
N GLY A 138 -18.43 -34.16 12.95
CA GLY A 138 -17.59 -34.94 13.88
C GLY A 138 -18.04 -36.39 14.12
N GLY A 139 -19.06 -36.87 13.40
CA GLY A 139 -19.56 -38.25 13.47
C GLY A 139 -18.71 -39.25 12.68
N ARG A 140 -18.99 -40.56 12.87
CA ARG A 140 -18.21 -41.64 12.21
C ARG A 140 -18.54 -41.81 10.74
N GLY A 141 -19.80 -41.60 10.33
CA GLY A 141 -20.22 -41.65 8.93
C GLY A 141 -19.65 -42.87 8.17
N GLY A 142 -19.15 -42.63 6.96
CA GLY A 142 -18.38 -43.58 6.16
C GLY A 142 -16.85 -43.43 6.28
N TRP A 143 -16.35 -42.83 7.37
CA TRP A 143 -14.91 -42.65 7.60
C TRP A 143 -14.23 -43.96 8.02
N GLU A 144 -13.08 -44.24 7.42
CA GLU A 144 -12.21 -45.37 7.76
C GLU A 144 -10.87 -44.87 8.28
N THR A 145 -10.33 -45.49 9.32
CA THR A 145 -9.04 -45.08 9.90
C THR A 145 -7.89 -45.38 8.95
N ILE A 146 -7.14 -44.34 8.57
CA ILE A 146 -5.88 -44.43 7.82
C ILE A 146 -4.70 -44.45 8.78
N LEU A 147 -4.71 -43.55 9.78
CA LEU A 147 -3.72 -43.47 10.84
C LEU A 147 -4.45 -43.36 12.18
N GLY A 148 -4.14 -44.27 13.10
CA GLY A 148 -4.64 -44.20 14.48
C GLY A 148 -4.07 -43.00 15.23
N ILE A 149 -4.46 -42.83 16.50
CA ILE A 149 -3.97 -41.72 17.33
C ILE A 149 -2.45 -41.79 17.49
N GLN A 150 -1.76 -40.72 17.12
CA GLN A 150 -0.31 -40.56 17.27
C GLN A 150 -0.01 -39.28 18.02
N GLU A 151 0.94 -39.33 18.96
CA GLU A 151 1.39 -38.15 19.70
C GLU A 151 2.32 -37.27 18.85
N CYS A 152 2.11 -35.96 18.97
CA CYS A 152 2.92 -34.93 18.36
C CYS A 152 3.67 -34.15 19.45
N GLY A 153 4.71 -33.43 19.03
CA GLY A 153 5.56 -32.60 19.89
C GLY A 153 5.68 -31.18 19.34
N PRO A 154 6.28 -30.26 20.09
CA PRO A 154 6.36 -28.85 19.71
C PRO A 154 7.37 -28.61 18.59
N THR A 155 7.00 -27.79 17.59
CA THR A 155 7.91 -27.25 16.56
C THR A 155 8.76 -28.33 15.88
N GLN A 156 8.12 -29.39 15.36
CA GLN A 156 8.81 -30.51 14.71
C GLN A 156 7.97 -31.14 13.58
N ARG A 157 8.66 -31.71 12.58
CA ARG A 157 8.06 -32.56 11.55
C ARG A 157 7.91 -34.01 12.03
N PHE A 158 6.73 -34.58 11.86
CA PHE A 158 6.38 -35.97 12.17
C PHE A 158 5.94 -36.70 10.90
N GLY A 159 6.59 -37.81 10.58
CA GLY A 159 6.23 -38.66 9.45
C GLY A 159 5.90 -40.07 9.89
N TRP A 160 4.83 -40.65 9.34
CA TRP A 160 4.45 -42.05 9.56
C TRP A 160 4.26 -42.76 8.22
N LYS A 161 4.92 -43.90 8.07
CA LYS A 161 4.73 -44.82 6.95
C LYS A 161 3.78 -45.93 7.36
N LEU A 162 2.76 -46.20 6.55
CA LEU A 162 1.79 -47.26 6.84
C LEU A 162 2.43 -48.64 6.66
N ASP A 163 2.23 -49.53 7.64
CA ASP A 163 2.79 -50.88 7.58
C ASP A 163 1.98 -51.73 6.59
N GLY A 164 2.65 -52.29 5.57
CA GLY A 164 2.01 -53.12 4.53
C GLY A 164 1.95 -52.48 3.14
N GLY A 165 2.47 -51.26 2.97
CA GLY A 165 2.48 -50.55 1.69
C GLY A 165 1.23 -49.66 1.49
N PRO A 166 0.98 -49.18 0.26
CA PRO A 166 -0.17 -48.34 -0.03
C PRO A 166 -1.50 -48.99 0.36
N THR A 167 -2.46 -48.19 0.82
CA THR A 167 -3.80 -48.68 1.20
C THR A 167 -4.46 -49.44 0.05
N THR A 168 -5.08 -50.58 0.33
CA THR A 168 -5.81 -51.36 -0.69
C THR A 168 -7.06 -50.63 -1.20
N LYS A 169 -7.61 -49.75 -0.37
CA LYS A 169 -8.78 -48.91 -0.70
C LYS A 169 -8.32 -47.56 -1.20
N GLN A 170 -9.16 -46.99 -2.07
CA GLN A 170 -8.99 -45.66 -2.64
C GLN A 170 -9.84 -44.69 -1.86
N TYR A 171 -9.33 -43.47 -1.69
CA TYR A 171 -10.00 -42.40 -0.99
C TYR A 171 -10.17 -41.19 -1.92
N THR A 172 -11.23 -40.43 -1.69
CA THR A 172 -11.47 -39.13 -2.37
C THR A 172 -11.40 -37.97 -1.38
N HIS A 173 -11.67 -38.24 -0.10
CA HIS A 173 -11.62 -37.29 1.00
C HIS A 173 -10.80 -37.86 2.15
N VAL A 174 -10.18 -36.97 2.89
CA VAL A 174 -9.47 -37.27 4.13
C VAL A 174 -9.94 -36.33 5.24
N ARG A 175 -9.99 -36.83 6.48
CA ARG A 175 -10.23 -36.03 7.67
C ARG A 175 -9.03 -36.14 8.59
N LEU A 176 -8.47 -35.00 8.96
CA LEU A 176 -7.45 -34.88 10.00
C LEU A 176 -8.15 -34.51 11.31
N ASN A 177 -7.92 -35.29 12.36
CA ASN A 177 -8.45 -35.06 13.69
C ASN A 177 -7.30 -34.67 14.63
N MET A 178 -7.49 -33.64 15.46
CA MET A 178 -6.55 -33.10 16.44
C MET A 178 -7.14 -33.19 17.85
N TYR A 179 -6.40 -33.80 18.78
CA TYR A 179 -6.90 -34.15 20.12
C TYR A 179 -6.25 -33.33 21.24
N PRO A 180 -7.04 -32.62 22.07
CA PRO A 180 -8.41 -32.16 21.83
C PRO A 180 -8.48 -30.89 20.95
N ASP A 181 -7.43 -30.06 21.03
CA ASP A 181 -7.26 -28.76 20.35
C ASP A 181 -5.76 -28.42 20.28
N GLY A 182 -5.38 -27.43 19.47
CA GLY A 182 -3.99 -26.99 19.32
C GLY A 182 -3.69 -26.41 17.94
N GLY A 183 -2.41 -26.42 17.56
CA GLY A 183 -1.92 -25.91 16.28
C GLY A 183 -1.09 -26.91 15.46
N ILE A 184 -1.28 -26.89 14.14
CA ILE A 184 -0.57 -27.68 13.13
C ILE A 184 -0.20 -26.77 11.96
N ALA A 185 1.08 -26.70 11.59
CA ALA A 185 1.57 -25.84 10.52
C ALA A 185 1.28 -26.42 9.12
N ARG A 186 1.60 -27.70 8.88
CA ARG A 186 1.36 -28.38 7.59
C ARG A 186 0.86 -29.80 7.78
N PHE A 187 0.07 -30.26 6.81
CA PHE A 187 -0.39 -31.63 6.68
C PHE A 187 -0.12 -32.13 5.25
N ARG A 188 0.59 -33.26 5.13
CA ARG A 188 0.86 -33.92 3.85
C ARG A 188 0.32 -35.34 3.88
N LEU A 189 -0.29 -35.73 2.77
CA LEU A 189 -0.81 -37.08 2.58
C LEU A 189 -0.11 -37.72 1.39
N PHE A 190 0.91 -38.52 1.66
CA PHE A 190 1.70 -39.16 0.62
C PHE A 190 1.01 -40.41 0.09
N GLY A 191 0.83 -40.47 -1.23
CA GLY A 191 0.21 -41.62 -1.85
C GLY A 191 0.33 -41.65 -3.37
N HIS A 192 -0.44 -42.54 -3.99
CA HIS A 192 -0.51 -42.69 -5.44
C HIS A 192 -1.90 -42.32 -5.94
N ALA A 193 -1.96 -41.38 -6.88
CA ALA A 193 -3.19 -41.07 -7.60
C ALA A 193 -3.61 -42.27 -8.46
N VAL A 194 -4.89 -42.61 -8.38
CA VAL A 194 -5.50 -43.62 -9.23
C VAL A 194 -6.21 -42.89 -10.38
N PRO A 195 -5.70 -43.01 -11.62
CA PRO A 195 -6.31 -42.34 -12.76
C PRO A 195 -7.71 -42.87 -13.05
N VAL A 196 -8.66 -41.94 -13.21
CA VAL A 196 -10.01 -42.26 -13.69
C VAL A 196 -10.03 -42.04 -15.20
N PHE A 197 -10.10 -43.14 -15.94
CA PHE A 197 -10.11 -43.08 -17.39
C PHE A 197 -11.50 -42.81 -17.94
N PRO A 198 -11.66 -41.92 -18.93
CA PRO A 198 -12.91 -41.76 -19.66
C PRO A 198 -13.38 -43.09 -20.26
N ALA A 199 -14.70 -43.27 -20.35
CA ALA A 199 -15.30 -44.43 -21.00
C ALA A 199 -14.95 -44.49 -22.51
N ASP A 200 -14.74 -43.31 -23.11
CA ASP A 200 -14.24 -43.18 -24.47
C ASP A 200 -12.74 -43.47 -24.54
N LYS A 201 -12.37 -44.50 -25.32
CA LYS A 201 -10.99 -44.94 -25.50
C LYS A 201 -10.20 -44.03 -26.46
N GLU A 202 -10.87 -43.12 -27.16
CA GLU A 202 -10.25 -42.14 -28.05
C GLU A 202 -10.03 -40.77 -27.38
N ALA A 203 -10.50 -40.59 -26.15
CA ALA A 203 -10.24 -39.39 -25.36
C ALA A 203 -8.73 -39.19 -25.15
N ILE A 204 -8.27 -37.97 -25.41
CA ILE A 204 -6.89 -37.55 -25.20
C ILE A 204 -6.70 -37.27 -23.71
N LEU A 205 -5.76 -37.99 -23.08
CA LEU A 205 -5.40 -37.82 -21.67
C LEU A 205 -3.92 -37.48 -21.53
N ASP A 206 -3.58 -36.55 -20.64
CA ASP A 206 -2.19 -36.28 -20.26
C ASP A 206 -1.69 -37.35 -19.28
N LEU A 207 -0.86 -38.28 -19.77
CA LEU A 207 -0.34 -39.39 -18.97
C LEU A 207 0.78 -38.99 -18.01
N ALA A 208 1.42 -37.82 -18.23
CA ALA A 208 2.44 -37.28 -17.36
C ALA A 208 1.84 -36.48 -16.20
N ALA A 209 0.58 -36.02 -16.32
CA ALA A 209 -0.07 -35.24 -15.27
C ALA A 209 -0.08 -35.97 -13.91
N ALA A 210 0.27 -35.24 -12.85
CA ALA A 210 0.21 -35.75 -11.47
C ALA A 210 -1.22 -36.22 -11.10
N GLN A 211 -2.25 -35.52 -11.60
CA GLN A 211 -3.66 -35.89 -11.40
C GLN A 211 -4.01 -37.28 -11.96
N ASN A 212 -3.26 -37.74 -12.97
CA ASN A 212 -3.43 -39.04 -13.59
C ASN A 212 -2.41 -40.08 -13.09
N GLY A 213 -1.63 -39.77 -12.05
CA GLY A 213 -0.64 -40.69 -11.46
C GLY A 213 0.78 -40.54 -11.98
N GLY A 214 1.08 -39.50 -12.76
CA GLY A 214 2.45 -39.17 -13.13
C GLY A 214 3.31 -38.81 -11.91
N VAL A 215 4.58 -39.20 -11.91
CA VAL A 215 5.53 -38.92 -10.80
C VAL A 215 6.89 -38.55 -11.39
N ALA A 216 7.49 -37.44 -10.94
CA ALA A 216 8.87 -37.10 -11.29
C ALA A 216 9.83 -37.93 -10.44
N VAL A 217 10.57 -38.85 -11.08
CA VAL A 217 11.37 -39.86 -10.39
C VAL A 217 12.76 -39.34 -10.04
N SER A 218 13.41 -38.66 -10.99
CA SER A 218 14.77 -38.16 -10.81
C SER A 218 15.10 -37.02 -11.76
N CYS A 219 16.11 -36.24 -11.41
CA CYS A 219 16.74 -35.25 -12.28
C CYS A 219 18.21 -35.08 -11.88
N ASN A 220 19.00 -34.42 -12.73
CA ASN A 220 20.41 -34.15 -12.43
C ASN A 220 20.64 -32.81 -11.69
N ASN A 221 19.70 -31.87 -11.72
CA ASN A 221 19.84 -30.54 -11.11
C ASN A 221 18.49 -30.04 -10.54
N LYS A 222 18.51 -29.52 -9.30
CA LYS A 222 17.34 -28.96 -8.58
C LYS A 222 17.66 -27.61 -7.91
N HIS A 223 18.49 -26.78 -8.55
CA HIS A 223 19.06 -25.60 -7.89
C HIS A 223 18.02 -24.56 -7.43
N PHE A 224 17.04 -24.22 -8.28
CA PHE A 224 16.05 -23.19 -7.97
C PHE A 224 14.64 -23.74 -7.69
N SER A 225 14.26 -24.85 -8.33
CA SER A 225 12.95 -25.48 -8.14
C SER A 225 12.94 -26.97 -8.51
N THR A 226 11.85 -27.69 -8.18
CA THR A 226 11.78 -29.17 -8.28
C THR A 226 11.13 -29.66 -9.58
N PRO A 227 11.52 -30.84 -10.10
CA PRO A 227 10.93 -31.42 -11.31
C PRO A 227 9.47 -31.85 -11.14
N ASP A 228 8.97 -32.01 -9.91
CA ASP A 228 7.57 -32.33 -9.61
C ASP A 228 6.60 -31.27 -10.16
N ASN A 229 7.08 -30.02 -10.29
CA ASN A 229 6.31 -28.92 -10.84
C ASN A 229 5.98 -29.09 -12.33
N LEU A 230 6.76 -29.90 -13.07
CA LEU A 230 6.54 -30.14 -14.49
C LEU A 230 5.18 -30.80 -14.77
N ILE A 231 4.66 -31.57 -13.82
CA ILE A 231 3.48 -32.42 -14.00
C ILE A 231 2.22 -31.87 -13.30
N LEU A 232 2.32 -30.70 -12.66
CA LEU A 232 1.21 -30.03 -11.98
C LEU A 232 0.19 -29.45 -12.96
N PRO A 233 -1.08 -29.21 -12.55
CA PRO A 233 -2.07 -28.54 -13.39
C PRO A 233 -1.70 -27.09 -13.74
N GLY A 234 -2.37 -26.55 -14.78
CA GLY A 234 -2.22 -25.17 -15.23
C GLY A 234 -0.83 -24.82 -15.82
N ARG A 235 -0.58 -23.52 -16.00
CA ARG A 235 0.70 -22.95 -16.47
C ARG A 235 1.58 -22.38 -15.33
N GLY A 236 1.13 -22.42 -14.07
CA GLY A 236 1.83 -21.74 -12.96
C GLY A 236 1.69 -20.22 -13.02
N LYS A 237 2.01 -19.52 -11.92
CA LYS A 237 1.88 -18.07 -11.80
C LYS A 237 3.24 -17.35 -11.93
N HIS A 238 4.31 -17.97 -11.43
CA HIS A 238 5.65 -17.37 -11.38
C HIS A 238 6.72 -18.40 -11.70
N MET A 239 7.98 -17.99 -11.92
CA MET A 239 9.11 -18.88 -12.25
C MET A 239 9.30 -20.04 -11.27
N GLY A 240 9.10 -19.80 -9.97
CA GLY A 240 9.22 -20.82 -8.91
C GLY A 240 8.26 -22.02 -9.04
N ASP A 241 7.17 -21.88 -9.81
CA ASP A 241 6.21 -22.96 -10.05
C ASP A 241 6.62 -23.87 -11.22
N GLY A 242 7.84 -23.73 -11.76
CA GLY A 242 8.41 -24.60 -12.80
C GLY A 242 9.55 -25.48 -12.27
N TRP A 243 10.32 -26.07 -13.18
CA TRP A 243 11.62 -26.69 -12.88
C TRP A 243 12.73 -25.84 -13.51
N GLU A 244 13.63 -25.33 -12.67
CA GLU A 244 14.72 -24.43 -13.06
C GLU A 244 16.07 -24.87 -12.50
N THR A 245 17.08 -24.72 -13.34
CA THR A 245 18.43 -25.25 -13.15
C THR A 245 19.48 -24.15 -13.13
N ALA A 246 20.64 -24.43 -12.53
CA ALA A 246 21.72 -23.46 -12.44
C ALA A 246 22.38 -23.21 -13.81
N ARG A 247 22.74 -21.96 -14.10
CA ARG A 247 23.44 -21.59 -15.34
C ARG A 247 24.78 -22.32 -15.45
N SER A 248 24.97 -23.10 -16.50
CA SER A 248 26.20 -23.84 -16.76
C SER A 248 27.12 -23.10 -17.72
N ARG A 249 28.42 -23.17 -17.45
CA ARG A 249 29.48 -22.63 -18.32
C ARG A 249 30.28 -23.74 -19.02
N THR A 250 29.91 -25.00 -18.82
CA THR A 250 30.63 -26.15 -19.36
C THR A 250 30.14 -26.47 -20.77
N LYS A 251 31.07 -26.58 -21.73
CA LYS A 251 30.75 -26.88 -23.12
C LYS A 251 30.14 -28.29 -23.24
N GLY A 252 28.94 -28.39 -23.78
CA GLY A 252 28.20 -29.66 -23.95
C GLY A 252 27.41 -30.11 -22.72
N HIS A 253 27.20 -29.23 -21.74
CA HIS A 253 26.29 -29.48 -20.63
C HIS A 253 24.83 -29.60 -21.09
N PHE A 254 24.05 -30.41 -20.38
CA PHE A 254 22.61 -30.54 -20.52
C PHE A 254 21.99 -30.94 -19.18
N ASP A 255 20.79 -30.45 -18.92
CA ASP A 255 19.98 -30.85 -17.76
C ASP A 255 18.85 -31.79 -18.17
N TRP A 256 18.48 -32.71 -17.28
CA TRP A 256 17.44 -33.70 -17.56
C TRP A 256 16.57 -34.05 -16.35
N ALA A 257 15.30 -34.38 -16.61
CA ALA A 257 14.34 -34.87 -15.64
C ALA A 257 13.60 -36.10 -16.19
N ILE A 258 13.42 -37.12 -15.36
CA ILE A 258 12.70 -38.36 -15.67
C ILE A 258 11.35 -38.35 -14.96
N VAL A 259 10.28 -38.57 -15.75
CA VAL A 259 8.90 -38.65 -15.27
C VAL A 259 8.34 -40.04 -15.58
N ARG A 260 7.83 -40.74 -14.57
CA ARG A 260 7.05 -41.95 -14.71
C ARG A 260 5.60 -41.58 -15.04
N LEU A 261 5.03 -42.22 -16.05
CA LEU A 261 3.66 -41.98 -16.47
C LEU A 261 2.67 -42.68 -15.54
N GLY A 262 1.49 -42.08 -15.37
CA GLY A 262 0.44 -42.64 -14.51
C GLY A 262 -0.20 -43.92 -15.04
N ALA A 263 -0.08 -44.18 -16.35
CA ALA A 263 -0.36 -45.48 -16.94
C ALA A 263 0.46 -45.71 -18.21
N PRO A 264 0.76 -46.97 -18.57
CA PRO A 264 1.35 -47.29 -19.87
C PRO A 264 0.43 -46.86 -21.00
N GLY A 265 0.95 -46.11 -21.96
CA GLY A 265 0.17 -45.63 -23.10
C GLY A 265 1.01 -45.46 -24.35
N TYR A 266 0.39 -45.57 -25.53
CA TYR A 266 0.98 -45.07 -26.78
C TYR A 266 1.20 -43.56 -26.62
N ILE A 267 2.13 -42.88 -27.29
CA ILE A 267 2.22 -41.43 -27.07
C ILE A 267 2.30 -40.69 -28.40
N GLN A 268 1.38 -39.74 -28.60
CA GLN A 268 1.34 -38.86 -29.77
C GLN A 268 2.48 -37.84 -29.72
N ASN A 269 2.91 -37.40 -28.51
CA ASN A 269 4.04 -36.49 -28.24
C ASN A 269 4.80 -36.91 -26.96
N PHE A 270 6.07 -37.35 -27.08
CA PHE A 270 7.05 -37.78 -26.04
C PHE A 270 6.73 -38.98 -25.10
N ALA A 271 7.42 -40.14 -25.24
CA ALA A 271 7.75 -41.11 -24.16
C ALA A 271 8.54 -42.35 -24.63
N ILE A 272 9.14 -43.14 -23.72
CA ILE A 272 9.92 -44.36 -24.02
C ILE A 272 9.53 -45.57 -23.11
N GLU A 273 9.82 -46.80 -23.58
CA GLU A 273 9.43 -48.07 -22.98
C GLU A 273 10.58 -48.60 -22.10
N TRP A 274 10.28 -48.90 -20.83
CA TRP A 274 11.20 -49.57 -19.92
C TRP A 274 10.70 -50.98 -19.58
N LYS A 275 11.60 -51.98 -19.61
CA LYS A 275 11.27 -53.42 -19.45
C LYS A 275 11.79 -54.06 -18.16
N GLY A 276 12.28 -53.28 -17.19
CA GLY A 276 12.75 -53.76 -15.88
C GLY A 276 11.76 -53.49 -14.75
N ASP A 277 11.85 -54.25 -13.66
CA ASP A 277 11.01 -54.09 -12.45
C ASP A 277 11.44 -52.91 -11.53
N ALA A 278 12.54 -52.20 -11.86
CA ALA A 278 13.11 -51.08 -11.10
C ALA A 278 13.16 -49.78 -11.93
N GLU A 279 13.18 -48.60 -11.31
CA GLU A 279 13.21 -47.29 -12.00
C GLU A 279 14.45 -47.12 -12.91
N PRO A 280 14.31 -46.58 -14.15
CA PRO A 280 15.41 -46.51 -15.12
C PRO A 280 16.46 -45.44 -14.78
N ALA A 281 17.74 -45.78 -14.87
CA ALA A 281 18.85 -44.83 -14.79
C ALA A 281 18.94 -43.94 -16.04
N SER A 282 19.55 -42.75 -15.91
CA SER A 282 19.61 -41.75 -16.99
C SER A 282 20.43 -42.16 -18.21
N ASP A 283 21.32 -43.15 -18.05
CA ASP A 283 22.22 -43.75 -19.03
C ASP A 283 21.83 -45.18 -19.43
N ALA A 284 20.66 -45.67 -19.00
CA ALA A 284 20.22 -47.03 -19.26
C ALA A 284 20.06 -47.36 -20.75
N GLU A 285 20.45 -48.57 -21.16
CA GLU A 285 20.23 -49.08 -22.52
C GLU A 285 18.72 -49.29 -22.77
N GLY A 286 18.07 -48.30 -23.38
CA GLY A 286 16.62 -48.33 -23.64
C GLY A 286 15.98 -47.00 -24.04
N TRP A 287 16.65 -45.86 -23.81
CA TRP A 287 16.15 -44.53 -24.21
C TRP A 287 16.09 -44.36 -25.74
N VAL A 288 14.95 -43.93 -26.29
CA VAL A 288 14.70 -43.71 -27.74
C VAL A 288 14.32 -42.23 -28.00
N SER A 289 14.92 -41.57 -28.99
CA SER A 289 14.58 -40.16 -29.27
C SER A 289 13.16 -40.02 -29.82
N MET A 290 12.32 -39.23 -29.15
CA MET A 290 10.89 -39.06 -29.48
C MET A 290 10.59 -37.79 -30.28
N ALA A 291 11.45 -36.77 -30.16
CA ALA A 291 11.40 -35.54 -30.93
C ALA A 291 12.82 -35.15 -31.32
N GLU A 292 12.94 -34.37 -32.39
CA GLU A 292 14.21 -33.70 -32.72
C GLU A 292 14.47 -32.54 -31.73
N PRO A 293 15.73 -32.10 -31.55
CA PRO A 293 16.03 -30.93 -30.73
C PRO A 293 15.32 -29.68 -31.28
N ILE A 294 14.44 -29.08 -30.47
CA ILE A 294 13.68 -27.88 -30.83
C ILE A 294 14.28 -26.67 -30.13
N LYS A 295 14.36 -25.54 -30.85
CA LYS A 295 14.72 -24.26 -30.25
C LYS A 295 13.52 -23.70 -29.47
N CYS A 296 13.60 -23.73 -28.15
CA CYS A 296 12.58 -23.17 -27.28
C CYS A 296 12.72 -21.63 -27.18
N GLY A 297 11.58 -20.95 -27.03
CA GLY A 297 11.48 -19.50 -26.81
C GLY A 297 10.82 -19.19 -25.46
N PRO A 298 10.92 -17.94 -24.97
CA PRO A 298 10.37 -17.55 -23.67
C PRO A 298 8.82 -17.53 -23.70
N ASP A 299 8.20 -17.97 -22.60
CA ASP A 299 6.75 -17.94 -22.31
C ASP A 299 5.80 -18.48 -23.42
N VAL A 300 6.26 -19.44 -24.20
CA VAL A 300 5.47 -20.08 -25.28
C VAL A 300 5.39 -21.59 -25.06
N GLU A 301 4.28 -22.20 -25.46
CA GLU A 301 4.13 -23.65 -25.51
C GLU A 301 4.74 -24.22 -26.80
N HIS A 302 5.61 -25.22 -26.69
CA HIS A 302 6.29 -25.84 -27.84
C HIS A 302 5.68 -27.22 -28.15
N PRO A 303 4.71 -27.32 -29.08
CA PRO A 303 4.21 -28.62 -29.51
C PRO A 303 5.26 -29.33 -30.39
N ALA A 304 5.48 -30.62 -30.14
CA ALA A 304 6.39 -31.46 -30.92
C ALA A 304 5.72 -32.80 -31.24
N GLU A 305 5.61 -33.15 -32.52
CA GLU A 305 5.03 -34.43 -32.93
C GLU A 305 5.96 -35.61 -32.61
N SER A 306 5.40 -36.70 -32.06
CA SER A 306 6.18 -37.93 -31.82
C SER A 306 6.62 -38.59 -33.12
N LEU A 307 7.92 -38.92 -33.16
CA LEU A 307 8.56 -39.74 -34.19
C LEU A 307 8.18 -41.23 -34.10
N VAL A 308 7.64 -41.69 -32.95
CA VAL A 308 7.28 -43.09 -32.69
C VAL A 308 5.84 -43.19 -32.18
N ARG A 309 4.94 -43.82 -32.95
CA ARG A 309 3.49 -43.86 -32.65
C ARG A 309 2.92 -45.27 -32.45
N ASP A 310 3.75 -46.30 -32.59
CA ASP A 310 3.36 -47.72 -32.62
C ASP A 310 3.70 -48.48 -31.33
N ARG A 311 4.28 -47.82 -30.32
CA ARG A 311 4.74 -48.43 -29.06
C ARG A 311 4.15 -47.75 -27.84
N ALA A 312 3.94 -48.54 -26.78
CA ALA A 312 3.48 -48.04 -25.49
C ALA A 312 4.68 -47.77 -24.57
N PHE A 313 4.58 -46.73 -23.77
CA PHE A 313 5.67 -46.17 -23.01
C PHE A 313 5.29 -45.99 -21.54
N THR A 314 6.29 -46.02 -20.67
CA THR A 314 6.10 -45.96 -19.21
C THR A 314 6.81 -44.78 -18.56
N HIS A 315 7.87 -44.26 -19.18
CA HIS A 315 8.67 -43.15 -18.65
C HIS A 315 9.01 -42.15 -19.76
N VAL A 316 9.26 -40.90 -19.37
CA VAL A 316 9.66 -39.79 -20.25
C VAL A 316 10.89 -39.12 -19.66
N LYS A 317 11.87 -38.77 -20.51
CA LYS A 317 13.03 -37.97 -20.12
C LYS A 317 13.00 -36.64 -20.88
N LEU A 318 12.84 -35.55 -20.14
CA LEU A 318 13.02 -34.20 -20.64
C LEU A 318 14.53 -33.88 -20.63
N ILE A 319 15.05 -33.32 -21.72
CA ILE A 319 16.43 -32.86 -21.84
C ILE A 319 16.43 -31.38 -22.25
N MET A 320 17.17 -30.56 -21.52
CA MET A 320 17.33 -29.12 -21.71
C MET A 320 18.79 -28.82 -21.98
N VAL A 321 19.07 -27.99 -23.00
CA VAL A 321 20.44 -27.72 -23.45
C VAL A 321 20.67 -26.21 -23.62
N PRO A 322 21.71 -25.63 -23.01
CA PRO A 322 22.60 -26.24 -22.02
C PRO A 322 21.95 -26.38 -20.64
N ASP A 323 21.10 -25.42 -20.26
CA ASP A 323 20.43 -25.27 -18.95
C ASP A 323 19.23 -24.29 -19.13
N GLY A 324 18.47 -24.05 -18.07
CA GLY A 324 17.35 -23.11 -18.09
C GLY A 324 16.17 -23.50 -17.18
N GLY A 325 14.97 -23.08 -17.57
CA GLY A 325 13.73 -23.36 -16.84
C GLY A 325 12.59 -23.84 -17.74
N VAL A 326 11.89 -24.89 -17.33
CA VAL A 326 10.71 -25.44 -18.02
C VAL A 326 9.53 -25.45 -17.06
N LYS A 327 8.40 -24.93 -17.51
CA LYS A 327 7.21 -24.81 -16.65
C LYS A 327 6.42 -26.10 -16.54
N ARG A 328 6.09 -26.74 -17.66
CA ARG A 328 5.27 -27.95 -17.71
C ARG A 328 5.77 -28.92 -18.78
N LEU A 329 5.54 -30.21 -18.52
CA LEU A 329 5.70 -31.29 -19.49
C LEU A 329 4.36 -32.01 -19.63
N ARG A 330 3.82 -32.07 -20.86
CA ARG A 330 2.54 -32.70 -21.18
C ARG A 330 2.74 -33.85 -22.16
N THR A 331 2.18 -35.02 -21.88
CA THR A 331 2.24 -36.19 -22.77
C THR A 331 0.83 -36.72 -23.05
N CYS A 332 0.23 -36.19 -24.11
CA CYS A 332 -1.17 -36.42 -24.48
C CYS A 332 -1.36 -37.71 -25.30
N GLN A 333 -2.39 -38.53 -25.00
CA GLN A 333 -2.71 -39.75 -25.76
C GLN A 333 -4.18 -40.26 -25.75
N CYS A 334 -4.59 -40.97 -26.83
CA CYS A 334 -5.69 -41.98 -26.94
C CYS A 334 -5.31 -43.48 -26.71
N ARG A 335 -6.15 -44.29 -26.07
CA ARG A 335 -5.88 -45.71 -25.69
C ARG A 335 -5.84 -46.75 -26.84
N LYS A 336 -6.05 -46.37 -28.10
CA LYS A 336 -5.96 -47.26 -29.29
C LYS A 336 -4.71 -46.98 -30.14
N SER A 337 -4.13 -48.02 -30.73
CA SER A 337 -3.03 -47.89 -31.72
C SER A 337 -3.50 -47.11 -32.96
N ALA A 338 -2.86 -45.99 -33.27
CA ALA A 338 -3.09 -45.30 -34.54
C ALA A 338 -2.37 -46.05 -35.66
N LYS A 339 -3.11 -46.77 -36.51
CA LYS A 339 -2.55 -47.23 -37.81
C LYS A 339 -2.42 -45.99 -38.72
N PRO A 340 -1.29 -45.80 -39.43
CA PRO A 340 -1.12 -44.67 -40.33
C PRO A 340 -1.98 -44.87 -41.59
N SER A 341 -2.93 -43.96 -41.84
CA SER A 341 -3.61 -43.87 -43.13
C SER A 341 -2.74 -43.12 -44.12
N ASN A 342 -2.35 -43.82 -45.19
CA ASN A 342 -1.51 -43.36 -46.31
C ASN A 342 -2.16 -42.19 -47.08
N PRO A 343 -1.44 -41.13 -47.51
CA PRO A 343 -2.00 -40.09 -48.34
C PRO A 343 -1.67 -40.34 -49.81
N GLN A 344 -2.63 -40.83 -50.60
CA GLN A 344 -2.54 -40.77 -52.06
C GLN A 344 -3.92 -40.97 -52.71
N GLY A 345 -4.28 -40.01 -53.58
CA GLY A 345 -4.86 -40.33 -54.87
C GLY A 345 -6.38 -40.50 -54.98
N GLU A 346 -6.96 -39.59 -55.74
CA GLU A 346 -7.98 -39.83 -56.76
C GLU A 346 -9.44 -39.45 -56.49
N SER A 347 -9.95 -38.90 -57.60
CA SER A 347 -11.17 -38.21 -57.89
C SER A 347 -12.43 -39.09 -58.01
N ARG A 348 -13.57 -38.39 -58.04
CA ARG A 348 -14.82 -38.67 -58.79
C ARG A 348 -15.97 -39.46 -58.11
N THR A 349 -17.07 -38.72 -57.97
CA THR A 349 -18.48 -39.03 -58.35
C THR A 349 -19.23 -40.21 -57.71
N GLY A 350 -20.29 -39.86 -56.96
CA GLY A 350 -21.69 -40.13 -57.35
C GLY A 350 -22.32 -41.53 -57.17
N HIS A 351 -23.46 -41.53 -56.47
CA HIS A 351 -24.67 -42.38 -56.64
C HIS A 351 -24.85 -43.72 -55.87
N GLN A 352 -25.86 -43.67 -54.98
CA GLN A 352 -27.04 -44.53 -54.82
C GLN A 352 -26.97 -46.01 -54.35
N CYS A 353 -27.53 -46.19 -53.14
CA CYS A 353 -28.70 -47.03 -52.77
C CYS A 353 -28.77 -48.53 -53.08
N GLY A 354 -29.13 -49.31 -52.04
CA GLY A 354 -30.30 -50.20 -52.11
C GLY A 354 -30.21 -51.61 -51.49
N GLY A 355 -30.48 -51.72 -50.18
CA GLY A 355 -31.60 -52.49 -49.59
C GLY A 355 -31.69 -54.03 -49.60
N GLY A 356 -31.95 -54.62 -48.41
CA GLY A 356 -33.22 -55.36 -48.21
C GLY A 356 -33.25 -56.67 -47.39
N PHE A 357 -34.00 -56.63 -46.26
CA PHE A 357 -34.86 -57.66 -45.60
C PHE A 357 -34.19 -58.76 -44.71
N ASP A 358 -34.69 -59.20 -43.52
CA ASP A 358 -36.07 -59.26 -42.96
C ASP A 358 -36.16 -59.47 -41.39
N ALA A 359 -37.32 -59.07 -40.80
CA ALA A 359 -38.10 -59.47 -39.59
C ALA A 359 -37.64 -59.41 -38.08
N GLY A 360 -38.42 -58.68 -37.24
CA GLY A 360 -38.74 -59.06 -35.82
C GLY A 360 -38.86 -57.97 -34.71
N ALA A 361 -40.09 -57.58 -34.34
CA ALA A 361 -40.56 -56.79 -33.15
C ALA A 361 -40.23 -55.27 -33.06
N GLY A 362 -41.24 -54.40 -33.25
CA GLY A 362 -41.03 -52.94 -33.31
C GLY A 362 -42.23 -52.06 -33.00
N GLU A 363 -41.92 -50.90 -32.41
CA GLU A 363 -42.64 -49.63 -32.49
C GLU A 363 -41.60 -48.48 -32.47
N LEU A 364 -41.40 -47.89 -33.67
CA LEU A 364 -41.01 -46.52 -34.04
C LEU A 364 -39.78 -45.81 -33.41
N PRO A 365 -38.72 -45.50 -34.21
CA PRO A 365 -37.75 -44.46 -33.92
C PRO A 365 -38.10 -43.13 -34.65
N GLN A 366 -38.20 -42.02 -33.91
CA GLN A 366 -38.24 -40.68 -34.50
C GLN A 366 -36.82 -40.15 -34.76
N LYS A 367 -36.57 -39.76 -36.01
CA LYS A 367 -35.39 -39.00 -36.45
C LYS A 367 -35.43 -37.58 -35.86
N LYS A 368 -34.36 -37.10 -35.21
CA LYS A 368 -34.12 -35.65 -35.02
C LYS A 368 -32.71 -35.24 -35.47
N ARG A 369 -32.74 -34.46 -36.56
CA ARG A 369 -31.84 -33.41 -37.12
C ARG A 369 -30.31 -33.48 -36.91
N ALA A 370 -29.61 -33.46 -38.05
CA ALA A 370 -28.24 -32.97 -38.16
C ALA A 370 -28.19 -31.47 -37.82
N LEU A 371 -27.13 -31.07 -37.11
CA LEU A 371 -26.88 -29.68 -36.73
C LEU A 371 -26.57 -28.83 -37.98
N PRO A 372 -27.04 -27.57 -38.06
CA PRO A 372 -26.69 -26.63 -39.13
C PRO A 372 -25.19 -26.33 -39.18
N ALA A 373 -24.68 -25.84 -40.31
CA ALA A 373 -23.27 -25.51 -40.55
C ALA A 373 -22.73 -24.30 -39.76
N ASP A 374 -23.42 -23.89 -38.69
CA ASP A 374 -23.20 -22.64 -37.94
C ASP A 374 -22.95 -22.91 -36.45
N LEU A 375 -22.29 -24.03 -36.13
CA LEU A 375 -21.82 -24.34 -34.77
C LEU A 375 -20.29 -24.41 -34.74
N PRO A 376 -19.64 -23.69 -33.80
CA PRO A 376 -18.18 -23.63 -33.71
C PRO A 376 -17.60 -24.99 -33.33
N ARG A 377 -16.49 -25.37 -33.99
CA ARG A 377 -15.79 -26.65 -33.80
C ARG A 377 -14.46 -26.53 -33.06
N SER A 378 -14.13 -25.35 -32.54
CA SER A 378 -12.92 -25.07 -31.74
C SER A 378 -13.27 -24.22 -30.51
N LEU A 379 -12.42 -24.31 -29.49
CA LEU A 379 -12.62 -23.79 -28.14
C LEU A 379 -12.26 -22.29 -27.96
N ASP A 380 -11.99 -21.55 -29.04
CA ASP A 380 -11.47 -20.17 -28.94
C ASP A 380 -12.46 -19.04 -29.25
N ASP A 381 -13.69 -19.33 -29.70
CA ASP A 381 -14.67 -18.28 -30.03
C ASP A 381 -15.76 -18.12 -28.97
N ARG A 382 -15.40 -17.59 -27.81
CA ARG A 382 -16.35 -16.93 -26.88
C ARG A 382 -15.72 -15.71 -26.19
N ARG A 383 -15.70 -14.57 -26.88
CA ARG A 383 -15.76 -13.26 -26.23
C ARG A 383 -16.81 -12.37 -26.90
N HIS A 384 -17.76 -11.91 -26.05
CA HIS A 384 -18.58 -10.68 -26.13
C HIS A 384 -19.69 -10.61 -27.22
N VAL A 385 -20.95 -10.15 -27.01
CA VAL A 385 -21.63 -9.17 -26.09
C VAL A 385 -23.19 -9.47 -26.08
N PRO A 386 -24.13 -8.59 -25.61
CA PRO A 386 -24.68 -8.32 -24.26
C PRO A 386 -26.15 -8.82 -24.02
N ALA A 387 -26.60 -8.83 -22.75
CA ALA A 387 -27.87 -8.21 -22.26
C ALA A 387 -28.35 -8.83 -20.93
N ASP A 388 -28.47 -7.95 -19.92
CA ASP A 388 -29.50 -7.86 -18.87
C ASP A 388 -30.07 -9.15 -18.24
N LEU A 389 -29.58 -9.47 -17.04
CA LEU A 389 -30.36 -9.77 -15.82
C LEU A 389 -29.43 -10.37 -14.76
N VAL A 390 -29.02 -9.58 -13.76
CA VAL A 390 -28.42 -10.08 -12.52
C VAL A 390 -29.28 -9.61 -11.34
N PRO A 391 -29.92 -10.52 -10.59
CA PRO A 391 -30.30 -10.27 -9.21
C PRO A 391 -29.13 -10.68 -8.29
N GLU A 392 -28.63 -9.67 -7.57
CA GLU A 392 -28.08 -9.66 -6.21
C GLU A 392 -27.59 -11.01 -5.61
N THR A 393 -26.29 -11.10 -5.35
CA THR A 393 -25.74 -11.88 -4.21
C THR A 393 -24.66 -11.04 -3.52
N GLU A 394 -25.08 -10.40 -2.44
CA GLU A 394 -24.27 -9.62 -1.50
C GLU A 394 -23.29 -10.55 -0.75
N MET A 395 -22.00 -10.25 -0.79
CA MET A 395 -21.02 -10.75 0.20
C MET A 395 -20.19 -9.57 0.69
N TYR A 396 -20.46 -9.13 1.93
CA TYR A 396 -19.66 -8.16 2.66
C TYR A 396 -19.58 -8.49 4.18
N ASP A 397 -18.35 -8.38 4.66
CA ASP A 397 -17.83 -7.87 5.94
C ASP A 397 -18.13 -8.46 7.32
N GLY A 398 -17.00 -8.77 7.99
CA GLY A 398 -16.89 -9.28 9.34
C GLY A 398 -15.92 -8.54 10.28
N TRP A 399 -15.65 -7.24 10.09
CA TRP A 399 -15.41 -6.21 11.13
C TRP A 399 -14.22 -6.29 12.14
N GLN A 400 -13.46 -5.18 12.13
CA GLN A 400 -13.00 -4.32 13.23
C GLN A 400 -12.70 -4.88 14.63
N GLY A 401 -11.43 -4.75 15.03
CA GLY A 401 -10.98 -4.74 16.41
C GLY A 401 -11.43 -3.48 17.16
N GLN A 402 -11.92 -3.70 18.38
CA GLN A 402 -11.99 -2.70 19.43
C GLN A 402 -10.67 -2.70 20.22
N SER A 403 -10.19 -1.49 20.45
CA SER A 403 -9.27 -1.08 21.48
C SER A 403 -9.64 -1.64 22.86
N GLN A 404 -8.69 -2.29 23.52
CA GLN A 404 -8.69 -2.46 24.98
C GLN A 404 -7.95 -1.28 25.62
N PHE A 405 -8.72 -0.35 26.19
CA PHE A 405 -8.38 0.23 27.49
C PHE A 405 -9.68 0.24 28.30
N LEU A 406 -9.89 -0.81 29.11
CA LEU A 406 -10.90 -0.83 30.16
C LEU A 406 -10.21 -1.17 31.48
N SER A 407 -9.67 -0.15 32.13
CA SER A 407 -9.62 -0.11 33.59
C SER A 407 -11.04 0.17 34.11
N SER A 408 -11.45 -0.55 35.14
CA SER A 408 -12.77 -0.54 35.78
C SER A 408 -13.39 0.86 35.99
N PRO A 409 -14.72 1.02 35.83
CA PRO A 409 -15.37 2.33 35.97
C PRO A 409 -15.43 2.77 37.44
N MET A 410 -14.82 3.91 37.75
CA MET A 410 -15.10 4.66 38.97
C MET A 410 -16.48 5.34 38.87
N LEU A 411 -17.25 5.32 39.95
CA LEU A 411 -18.55 5.99 40.06
C LEU A 411 -18.41 7.50 39.80
N ALA A 412 -19.13 7.99 38.78
CA ALA A 412 -19.20 9.39 38.44
C ALA A 412 -19.88 10.21 39.56
N LYS A 413 -19.15 11.20 40.08
CA LYS A 413 -19.70 12.34 40.84
C LYS A 413 -20.34 13.33 39.84
N PRO A 414 -21.46 13.99 40.17
CA PRO A 414 -22.06 14.97 39.27
C PRO A 414 -21.20 16.24 39.23
N MET A 415 -20.71 16.62 38.04
CA MET A 415 -19.91 17.83 37.84
C MET A 415 -20.81 18.97 37.34
N THR A 416 -20.69 20.12 38.01
CA THR A 416 -21.38 21.39 37.78
C THR A 416 -20.66 22.28 36.78
N PHE A 417 -21.41 23.24 36.23
CA PHE A 417 -21.20 24.02 35.00
C PHE A 417 -20.09 25.10 35.02
N SER A 418 -19.06 25.03 35.87
CA SER A 418 -18.15 26.17 36.11
C SER A 418 -16.69 26.03 35.64
N ASP A 419 -16.22 24.86 35.21
CA ASP A 419 -14.77 24.62 34.98
C ASP A 419 -14.40 24.38 33.50
N LEU A 420 -15.12 24.99 32.55
CA LEU A 420 -14.72 25.01 31.13
C LEU A 420 -14.32 26.42 30.69
N ALA A 421 -13.26 26.94 31.30
CA ALA A 421 -12.48 28.03 30.75
C ALA A 421 -11.19 27.46 30.15
N LEU A 422 -10.97 27.78 28.87
CA LEU A 422 -9.70 27.62 28.16
C LEU A 422 -8.60 28.37 28.93
N ASP A 423 -7.52 27.69 29.26
CA ASP A 423 -6.26 28.33 29.67
C ASP A 423 -5.18 27.93 28.66
N ASP A 424 -4.62 28.96 28.04
CA ASP A 424 -3.59 28.95 27.01
C ASP A 424 -2.21 28.82 27.67
N ASN A 425 -1.59 27.64 27.61
CA ASN A 425 -0.14 27.43 27.52
C ASN A 425 0.20 26.01 27.95
N TYR A 426 0.64 25.17 27.02
CA TYR A 426 1.75 24.20 27.19
C TYR A 426 2.07 23.67 25.79
N GLY A 427 2.71 24.52 24.99
CA GLY A 427 3.36 24.14 23.75
C GLY A 427 4.83 23.80 23.99
N GLU A 428 5.34 22.89 23.17
CA GLU A 428 6.76 22.65 22.86
C GLU A 428 7.68 22.24 24.03
N ASP A 429 7.88 20.93 24.30
CA ASP A 429 9.21 20.50 24.81
C ASP A 429 9.58 18.99 24.79
N LEU A 430 9.10 18.14 23.84
CA LEU A 430 9.46 16.71 23.88
C LEU A 430 9.91 16.04 22.57
N THR A 431 10.23 16.78 21.49
CA THR A 431 10.65 16.16 20.21
C THR A 431 11.76 16.89 19.45
N LYS A 432 12.78 17.41 20.14
CA LYS A 432 14.04 17.85 19.50
C LYS A 432 15.24 17.21 20.20
N GLY A 433 15.94 16.30 19.52
CA GLY A 433 17.32 15.96 19.87
C GLY A 433 18.18 17.21 19.72
N GLY A 434 18.78 17.68 20.82
CA GLY A 434 19.26 19.05 20.93
C GLY A 434 20.47 19.46 20.04
N PRO A 435 20.61 20.76 19.73
CA PRO A 435 21.66 21.38 18.90
C PRO A 435 23.07 21.53 19.56
N GLU A 436 23.34 20.85 20.68
CA GLU A 436 24.55 21.08 21.49
C GLU A 436 25.82 20.36 20.96
N SER A 437 25.69 19.22 20.28
CA SER A 437 26.85 18.45 19.78
C SER A 437 27.40 19.01 18.46
N GLU A 438 26.52 19.39 17.54
CA GLU A 438 26.88 19.98 16.24
C GLU A 438 27.51 21.37 16.40
N SER A 439 26.97 22.19 17.31
CA SER A 439 27.54 23.50 17.64
C SER A 439 28.94 23.38 18.25
N ARG A 440 29.15 22.42 19.16
CA ARG A 440 30.47 22.18 19.77
C ARG A 440 31.48 21.59 18.78
N LEU A 441 31.05 20.69 17.89
CA LEU A 441 31.92 20.17 16.83
C LEU A 441 32.39 21.31 15.90
N MET A 442 31.48 22.22 15.55
CA MET A 442 31.81 23.39 14.74
C MET A 442 32.78 24.34 15.45
N GLU A 443 32.66 24.49 16.78
CA GLU A 443 33.61 25.24 17.62
C GLU A 443 34.99 24.57 17.69
N MET A 444 35.05 23.24 17.86
CA MET A 444 36.31 22.49 17.84
C MET A 444 37.02 22.56 16.48
N LEU A 445 36.25 22.55 15.38
CA LEU A 445 36.76 22.73 14.03
C LEU A 445 37.28 24.17 13.80
N ALA A 446 36.58 25.17 14.35
CA ALA A 446 37.03 26.56 14.33
C ALA A 446 38.31 26.75 15.17
N ALA A 447 38.42 26.11 16.33
CA ALA A 447 39.63 26.09 17.15
C ALA A 447 40.80 25.43 16.41
N GLN A 448 40.58 24.27 15.78
CA GLN A 448 41.58 23.60 14.94
C GLN A 448 42.06 24.50 13.79
N ALA A 449 41.13 25.20 13.11
CA ALA A 449 41.47 26.13 12.03
C ALA A 449 42.20 27.38 12.53
N ALA A 450 41.82 27.94 13.69
CA ALA A 450 42.50 29.07 14.31
C ALA A 450 43.93 28.70 14.74
N HIS A 451 44.12 27.50 15.25
CA HIS A 451 45.42 26.94 15.60
C HIS A 451 46.28 26.64 14.37
N ALA A 452 45.70 26.17 13.26
CA ALA A 452 46.41 25.96 11.99
C ALA A 452 46.90 27.27 11.33
N ALA A 453 46.22 28.39 11.58
CA ALA A 453 46.59 29.70 11.04
C ALA A 453 47.66 30.45 11.88
N GLY A 454 47.98 29.97 13.08
CA GLY A 454 48.88 30.62 14.02
C GLY A 454 50.31 30.07 14.00
N ALA A 455 51.25 30.88 13.49
CA ALA A 455 52.71 30.79 13.60
C ALA A 455 53.43 29.53 13.05
N ALA A 456 54.42 29.76 12.19
CA ALA A 456 55.36 28.73 11.72
C ALA A 456 56.09 28.09 12.91
N PHE A 457 56.06 26.75 12.99
CA PHE A 457 56.64 25.96 14.06
C PHE A 457 58.16 26.26 14.23
N GLU A 458 58.52 26.87 15.35
CA GLU A 458 59.89 26.87 15.88
C GLU A 458 60.23 25.45 16.37
N ASP A 459 61.49 24.99 16.23
CA ASP A 459 61.90 23.64 16.63
C ASP A 459 61.68 23.43 18.14
N GLU A 460 60.90 22.42 18.50
CA GLU A 460 60.51 22.05 19.88
C GLU A 460 61.74 21.90 20.80
N ASP A 461 62.84 21.39 20.26
CA ASP A 461 64.12 21.22 20.97
C ASP A 461 64.86 22.55 21.17
N ALA A 462 64.64 23.54 20.30
CA ALA A 462 65.21 24.89 20.43
C ALA A 462 64.48 25.71 21.50
N ILE A 463 63.15 25.57 21.61
CA ILE A 463 62.34 26.22 22.66
C ILE A 463 62.70 25.65 24.04
N ALA A 464 62.90 24.33 24.14
CA ALA A 464 63.31 23.68 25.39
C ALA A 464 64.75 24.05 25.81
N ALA A 465 65.61 24.44 24.86
CA ALA A 465 67.02 24.81 25.11
C ALA A 465 67.25 26.32 25.28
N ASP A 466 66.23 27.17 25.07
CA ASP A 466 66.35 28.62 25.17
C ASP A 466 66.51 29.07 26.64
N GLU A 467 67.68 29.57 27.02
CA GLU A 467 67.97 30.06 28.39
C GLU A 467 67.35 31.44 28.69
N GLN A 468 66.73 32.12 27.71
CA GLN A 468 66.17 33.47 27.87
C GLN A 468 64.68 33.49 28.27
N ARG A 469 63.92 32.42 27.99
CA ARG A 469 62.47 32.33 28.27
C ARG A 469 62.19 31.84 29.69
N SER A 470 61.15 32.36 30.32
CA SER A 470 60.71 31.87 31.64
C SER A 470 60.25 30.41 31.54
N GLU A 471 60.48 29.61 32.59
CA GLU A 471 60.05 28.21 32.63
C GLU A 471 58.53 28.06 32.48
N ASP A 472 57.75 29.07 32.90
CA ASP A 472 56.29 29.09 32.74
C ASP A 472 55.86 29.42 31.30
N GLU A 473 56.61 30.27 30.60
CA GLU A 473 56.36 30.58 29.18
C GLU A 473 56.71 29.38 28.28
N LYS A 474 57.78 28.65 28.62
CA LYS A 474 58.13 27.40 27.94
C LYS A 474 57.04 26.34 28.10
N ARG A 475 56.45 26.22 29.29
CA ARG A 475 55.34 25.31 29.55
C ARG A 475 54.11 25.63 28.70
N ASP A 476 53.69 26.89 28.66
CA ASP A 476 52.51 27.29 27.88
C ASP A 476 52.69 27.04 26.37
N ILE A 477 53.84 27.43 25.82
CA ILE A 477 54.13 27.25 24.39
C ILE A 477 54.24 25.76 24.02
N LEU A 478 54.93 24.95 24.84
CA LEU A 478 55.10 23.52 24.59
C LEU A 478 53.79 22.73 24.79
N GLN A 479 52.93 23.15 25.73
CA GLN A 479 51.61 22.54 25.93
C GLN A 479 50.67 22.83 24.76
N LYS A 480 50.64 24.08 24.26
CA LYS A 480 49.81 24.47 23.10
C LYS A 480 50.25 23.76 21.82
N THR A 481 51.56 23.64 21.59
CA THR A 481 52.10 22.87 20.45
C THR A 481 51.80 21.39 20.55
N PHE A 482 51.83 20.81 21.76
CA PHE A 482 51.45 19.41 22.00
C PHE A 482 49.98 19.13 21.69
N ILE A 483 49.06 19.99 22.14
CA ILE A 483 47.61 19.84 21.87
C ILE A 483 47.32 20.01 20.36
N MET A 484 48.00 20.95 19.71
CA MET A 484 47.87 21.17 18.27
C MET A 484 48.40 19.99 17.44
N ALA A 485 49.52 19.38 17.86
CA ALA A 485 50.04 18.17 17.21
C ALA A 485 49.06 17.00 17.35
N ALA A 486 48.36 16.90 18.49
CA ALA A 486 47.34 15.89 18.72
C ALA A 486 46.06 16.11 17.89
N SER A 487 45.61 17.37 17.71
CA SER A 487 44.42 17.70 16.91
C SER A 487 44.63 17.55 15.40
N ASN A 488 45.85 17.73 14.91
CA ASN A 488 46.21 17.56 13.50
C ASN A 488 46.65 16.13 13.13
N GLY A 489 46.72 15.22 14.11
CA GLY A 489 47.13 13.84 13.87
C GLY A 489 48.64 13.64 13.63
N ASN A 490 49.49 14.60 14.02
CA ASN A 490 50.94 14.53 13.78
C ASN A 490 51.63 13.64 14.84
N VAL A 491 51.68 12.35 14.55
CA VAL A 491 52.27 11.31 15.41
C VAL A 491 53.76 11.55 15.68
N GLU A 492 54.51 12.05 14.71
CA GLU A 492 55.97 12.26 14.84
C GLU A 492 56.28 13.37 15.84
N SER A 493 55.59 14.50 15.76
CA SER A 493 55.70 15.58 16.74
C SER A 493 55.23 15.13 18.12
N VAL A 494 54.06 14.48 18.23
CA VAL A 494 53.57 13.97 19.53
C VAL A 494 54.58 13.00 20.17
N ALA A 495 55.16 12.08 19.39
CA ALA A 495 56.17 11.15 19.88
C ALA A 495 57.51 11.82 20.23
N LYS A 496 57.94 12.81 19.44
CA LYS A 496 59.17 13.58 19.68
C LYS A 496 59.06 14.39 20.98
N ILE A 497 57.92 15.05 21.17
CA ILE A 497 57.60 15.82 22.36
C ILE A 497 57.56 14.93 23.62
N LEU A 498 56.91 13.77 23.53
CA LEU A 498 56.76 12.84 24.68
C LEU A 498 58.05 12.10 25.05
N LYS A 499 58.96 11.87 24.10
CA LYS A 499 60.24 11.16 24.31
C LYS A 499 61.45 12.10 24.45
N GLY A 500 61.30 13.38 24.11
CA GLY A 500 62.35 14.38 24.08
C GLY A 500 62.58 15.13 25.40
N LYS A 501 63.43 16.16 25.35
CA LYS A 501 63.73 17.03 26.51
C LYS A 501 62.54 17.88 26.95
N ALA A 502 61.54 18.04 26.08
CA ALA A 502 60.31 18.79 26.34
C ALA A 502 59.32 18.07 27.29
N ARG A 503 59.48 16.76 27.53
CA ARG A 503 58.58 15.97 28.41
C ARG A 503 58.46 16.55 29.83
N GLN A 504 59.49 17.21 30.34
CA GLN A 504 59.48 17.82 31.68
C GLN A 504 58.55 19.04 31.81
N TYR A 505 58.08 19.57 30.68
CA TYR A 505 57.23 20.76 30.60
C TYR A 505 55.77 20.46 30.25
N ILE A 506 55.42 19.19 30.02
CA ILE A 506 54.15 18.80 29.40
C ILE A 506 53.33 17.92 30.33
N ASP A 507 52.10 18.35 30.57
CA ASP A 507 51.08 17.58 31.24
C ASP A 507 50.15 16.97 30.19
N THR A 508 50.15 15.65 30.09
CA THR A 508 49.35 14.89 29.12
C THR A 508 47.84 15.09 29.32
N ASN A 509 47.40 15.48 30.52
CA ASN A 509 46.00 15.64 30.89
C ASN A 509 45.56 17.09 31.09
N ALA A 510 46.47 18.06 30.89
CA ALA A 510 46.11 19.47 31.00
C ALA A 510 45.18 19.87 29.84
N PRO A 511 44.02 20.49 30.14
CA PRO A 511 43.15 21.05 29.12
C PRO A 511 43.76 22.32 28.50
N ASP A 512 43.32 22.65 27.29
CA ASP A 512 43.59 23.96 26.68
C ASP A 512 42.73 25.09 27.30
N ASP A 513 42.85 26.29 26.73
CA ASP A 513 42.09 27.48 27.12
C ASP A 513 40.56 27.27 27.00
N GLU A 514 40.12 26.27 26.20
CA GLU A 514 38.72 25.88 25.99
C GLU A 514 38.26 24.69 26.86
N GLY A 515 39.12 24.20 27.77
CA GLY A 515 38.80 23.12 28.69
C GLY A 515 38.88 21.71 28.09
N THR A 516 39.54 21.53 26.94
CA THR A 516 39.59 20.28 26.17
C THR A 516 40.98 19.63 26.25
N PRO A 517 41.12 18.40 26.76
CA PRO A 517 42.37 17.65 26.73
C PRO A 517 42.77 17.18 25.33
N ALA A 518 44.06 16.98 25.09
CA ALA A 518 44.62 16.49 23.82
C ALA A 518 43.98 15.17 23.32
N LEU A 519 43.64 14.26 24.24
CA LEU A 519 43.01 12.97 23.92
C LEU A 519 41.61 13.14 23.30
N ILE A 520 40.86 14.17 23.70
CA ILE A 520 39.52 14.45 23.16
C ILE A 520 39.61 14.94 21.72
N TYR A 521 40.55 15.84 21.40
CA TYR A 521 40.78 16.28 20.03
C TYR A 521 41.17 15.12 19.11
N ALA A 522 42.13 14.28 19.54
CA ALA A 522 42.53 13.12 18.77
C ALA A 522 41.37 12.11 18.56
N SER A 523 40.50 11.95 19.56
CA SER A 523 39.34 11.05 19.48
C SER A 523 38.19 11.61 18.65
N CYS A 524 37.97 12.93 18.67
CA CYS A 524 36.94 13.62 17.89
C CYS A 524 37.25 13.57 16.39
N PHE A 525 38.50 13.85 16.00
CA PHE A 525 38.93 13.91 14.60
C PHE A 525 39.38 12.56 14.00
N GLY A 526 39.40 11.48 14.78
CA GLY A 526 39.67 10.14 14.25
C GLY A 526 41.15 9.73 14.17
N HIS A 527 42.03 10.34 14.95
CA HIS A 527 43.48 10.08 14.92
C HIS A 527 43.90 8.90 15.81
N GLU A 528 43.62 7.67 15.37
CA GLU A 528 43.82 6.44 16.14
C GLU A 528 45.26 6.23 16.64
N THR A 529 46.27 6.50 15.80
CA THR A 529 47.69 6.36 16.16
C THR A 529 48.15 7.36 17.21
N VAL A 530 47.58 8.56 17.21
CA VAL A 530 47.83 9.58 18.23
C VAL A 530 47.12 9.21 19.53
N VAL A 531 45.89 8.72 19.48
CA VAL A 531 45.17 8.20 20.65
C VAL A 531 45.99 7.12 21.35
N GLN A 532 46.55 6.16 20.62
CA GLN A 532 47.42 5.14 21.19
C GLN A 532 48.66 5.75 21.86
N ALA A 533 49.36 6.68 21.20
CA ALA A 533 50.55 7.32 21.74
C ALA A 533 50.27 8.14 23.01
N LEU A 534 49.09 8.77 23.10
CA LEU A 534 48.65 9.51 24.28
C LEU A 534 48.31 8.58 25.45
N ILE A 535 47.61 7.46 25.18
CA ILE A 535 47.31 6.42 26.19
C ILE A 535 48.61 5.81 26.73
N ASP A 536 49.55 5.45 25.86
CA ASP A 536 50.87 4.91 26.24
C ASP A 536 51.68 5.91 27.10
N ALA A 537 51.44 7.21 26.95
CA ALA A 537 52.05 8.28 27.72
C ALA A 537 51.33 8.61 29.05
N GLY A 538 50.26 7.89 29.39
CA GLY A 538 49.52 8.03 30.64
C GLY A 538 48.36 9.03 30.58
N ALA A 539 47.75 9.25 29.40
CA ALA A 539 46.53 10.04 29.29
C ALA A 539 45.36 9.39 30.05
N ASP A 540 44.61 10.20 30.79
CA ASP A 540 43.39 9.77 31.49
C ASP A 540 42.24 9.66 30.49
N VAL A 541 41.86 8.42 30.18
CA VAL A 541 40.79 8.07 29.23
C VAL A 541 39.40 8.57 29.65
N ASN A 542 39.22 8.92 30.93
CA ASN A 542 37.94 9.34 31.49
C ASN A 542 37.84 10.86 31.67
N LYS A 543 38.88 11.61 31.33
CA LYS A 543 38.85 13.07 31.43
C LYS A 543 37.81 13.63 30.45
N GLN A 544 36.89 14.43 30.97
CA GLN A 544 35.85 15.08 30.19
C GLN A 544 36.23 16.52 29.85
N ASP A 545 35.70 17.03 28.73
CA ASP A 545 35.81 18.44 28.37
C ASP A 545 34.91 19.35 29.23
N ARG A 546 34.87 20.65 28.91
CA ARG A 546 34.02 21.65 29.55
C ARG A 546 32.53 21.27 29.60
N ASN A 547 32.03 20.53 28.62
CA ASN A 547 30.63 20.11 28.53
C ASN A 547 30.38 18.72 29.14
N GLN A 548 31.36 18.18 29.87
CA GLN A 548 31.34 16.84 30.42
C GLN A 548 31.28 15.74 29.33
N TRP A 549 31.85 15.99 28.15
CA TRP A 549 31.99 14.94 27.13
C TRP A 549 33.32 14.22 27.28
N SER A 550 33.28 12.88 27.28
CA SER A 550 34.48 12.04 27.33
C SER A 550 35.02 11.76 25.92
N ALA A 551 36.29 11.33 25.85
CA ALA A 551 36.88 10.86 24.60
C ALA A 551 36.06 9.73 23.94
N LEU A 552 35.45 8.86 24.77
CA LEU A 552 34.59 7.77 24.30
C LEU A 552 33.32 8.31 23.63
N MET A 553 32.65 9.30 24.22
CA MET A 553 31.44 9.91 23.65
C MET A 553 31.72 10.53 22.27
N TRP A 554 32.82 11.28 22.14
CA TRP A 554 33.23 11.87 20.87
C TRP A 554 33.56 10.80 19.80
N ALA A 555 34.25 9.73 20.18
CA ALA A 555 34.52 8.62 19.28
C ALA A 555 33.23 7.90 18.81
N MET A 556 32.23 7.78 19.70
CA MET A 556 30.94 7.14 19.39
C MET A 556 30.08 7.99 18.45
N THR A 557 29.92 9.29 18.75
CA THR A 557 29.13 10.22 17.93
C THR A 557 29.69 10.34 16.51
N ASN A 558 31.02 10.34 16.37
CA ASN A 558 31.69 10.43 15.07
C ASN A 558 31.99 9.06 14.43
N ARG A 559 31.48 7.95 14.99
CA ARG A 559 31.59 6.57 14.47
C ARG A 559 33.03 6.03 14.33
N HIS A 560 33.95 6.49 15.16
CA HIS A 560 35.36 6.06 15.17
C HIS A 560 35.55 4.74 15.93
N LYS A 561 35.24 3.62 15.27
CA LYS A 561 35.25 2.26 15.86
C LYS A 561 36.61 1.83 16.43
N GLY A 562 37.72 2.13 15.74
CA GLY A 562 39.07 1.79 16.20
C GLY A 562 39.43 2.50 17.51
N ILE A 563 39.11 3.78 17.61
CA ILE A 563 39.35 4.60 18.80
C ILE A 563 38.44 4.19 19.95
N ALA A 564 37.15 3.96 19.69
CA ALA A 564 36.21 3.43 20.67
C ALA A 564 36.72 2.13 21.32
N LYS A 565 37.28 1.22 20.50
CA LYS A 565 37.92 0.01 20.98
C LYS A 565 39.12 0.30 21.87
N LEU A 566 40.06 1.12 21.41
CA LEU A 566 41.26 1.47 22.18
C LEU A 566 40.91 2.09 23.54
N LEU A 567 39.90 2.95 23.59
CA LEU A 567 39.45 3.59 24.82
C LEU A 567 38.81 2.58 25.79
N LEU A 568 37.92 1.69 25.30
CA LEU A 568 37.29 0.66 26.13
C LEU A 568 38.29 -0.37 26.65
N ASP A 569 39.23 -0.82 25.82
CA ASP A 569 40.30 -1.76 26.19
C ASP A 569 41.22 -1.17 27.29
N ASN A 570 41.32 0.16 27.40
CA ASN A 570 42.09 0.88 28.41
C ASN A 570 41.23 1.44 29.56
N GLY A 571 40.00 0.97 29.74
CA GLY A 571 39.18 1.27 30.92
C GLY A 571 38.38 2.58 30.85
N ALA A 572 37.99 3.03 29.66
CA ALA A 572 37.04 4.14 29.51
C ALA A 572 35.67 3.80 30.14
N SER A 573 35.14 4.74 30.92
CA SER A 573 33.89 4.64 31.66
C SER A 573 32.71 4.79 30.72
N THR A 574 31.85 3.78 30.72
CA THR A 574 30.60 3.73 29.95
C THR A 574 29.47 4.48 30.65
N GLU A 575 29.61 4.69 31.96
CA GLU A 575 28.64 5.33 32.84
C GLU A 575 28.86 6.84 32.99
N ALA A 576 29.91 7.39 32.36
CA ALA A 576 30.12 8.83 32.33
C ALA A 576 28.92 9.51 31.66
N LYS A 577 28.49 10.66 32.21
CA LYS A 577 27.32 11.40 31.72
C LYS A 577 27.73 12.79 31.22
N THR A 578 27.10 13.23 30.15
CA THR A 578 27.19 14.60 29.64
C THR A 578 26.47 15.58 30.57
N SER A 579 26.61 16.88 30.33
CA SER A 579 25.81 17.94 30.99
C SER A 579 24.29 17.71 30.87
N SER A 580 23.84 17.07 29.78
CA SER A 580 22.45 16.69 29.51
C SER A 580 22.05 15.33 30.11
N GLY A 581 22.91 14.68 30.88
CA GLY A 581 22.63 13.42 31.58
C GLY A 581 22.71 12.16 30.72
N ARG A 582 23.18 12.26 29.47
CA ARG A 582 23.28 11.16 28.51
C ARG A 582 24.62 10.42 28.63
N THR A 583 24.59 9.11 28.48
CA THR A 583 25.77 8.22 28.46
C THR A 583 26.31 8.07 27.03
N ALA A 584 27.49 7.47 26.88
CA ALA A 584 28.07 7.20 25.56
C ALA A 584 27.17 6.29 24.68
N PHE A 585 26.36 5.41 25.30
CA PHE A 585 25.42 4.53 24.58
C PHE A 585 24.26 5.30 23.96
N ASP A 586 23.78 6.36 24.61
CA ASP A 586 22.61 7.14 24.17
C ASP A 586 22.85 7.93 22.87
N PHE A 587 24.11 7.99 22.39
CA PHE A 587 24.52 8.64 21.14
C PHE A 587 24.74 7.65 20.00
N VAL A 588 24.64 6.33 20.26
CA VAL A 588 24.83 5.29 19.25
C VAL A 588 23.47 4.90 18.66
N ALA A 589 23.35 4.90 17.33
CA ALA A 589 22.12 4.49 16.66
C ALA A 589 21.81 3.00 16.95
N PRO A 590 20.54 2.65 17.28
CA PRO A 590 20.11 1.25 17.39
C PRO A 590 20.43 0.53 16.07
N ASP A 591 20.94 -0.70 16.15
CA ASP A 591 21.34 -1.55 15.02
C ASP A 591 22.58 -1.13 14.22
N SER A 592 23.35 -0.15 14.68
CA SER A 592 24.67 0.12 14.10
C SER A 592 25.70 -0.96 14.48
N ASP A 593 26.70 -1.20 13.64
CA ASP A 593 27.87 -2.05 13.96
C ASP A 593 28.50 -1.74 15.33
N MET A 594 28.38 -0.49 15.77
CA MET A 594 28.87 0.01 17.04
C MET A 594 28.00 -0.46 18.22
N SER A 595 26.68 -0.57 18.04
CA SER A 595 25.74 -1.11 19.04
C SER A 595 25.96 -2.61 19.28
N PHE A 596 26.17 -3.39 18.22
CA PHE A 596 26.51 -4.82 18.31
C PHE A 596 27.87 -5.02 18.99
N TYR A 597 28.83 -4.14 18.69
CA TYR A 597 30.15 -4.17 19.31
C TYR A 597 30.10 -3.88 20.82
N LEU A 598 29.30 -2.90 21.26
CA LEU A 598 29.12 -2.55 22.68
C LEU A 598 28.43 -3.66 23.48
N SER A 599 27.54 -4.42 22.85
CA SER A 599 26.92 -5.61 23.44
C SER A 599 27.96 -6.67 23.84
N GLY A 600 29.10 -6.73 23.13
CA GLY A 600 30.24 -7.60 23.47
C GLY A 600 31.02 -7.19 24.73
N TYR A 601 30.89 -5.94 25.18
CA TYR A 601 31.53 -5.41 26.40
C TYR A 601 30.57 -5.39 27.62
N GLY A 602 29.37 -5.98 27.50
CA GLY A 602 28.38 -6.04 28.58
C GLY A 602 27.68 -4.70 28.85
N ILE A 603 27.78 -3.76 27.92
CA ILE A 603 27.18 -2.41 28.03
C ILE A 603 25.73 -2.53 27.57
N GLY A 604 24.79 -2.22 28.47
CA GLY A 604 23.34 -2.32 28.23
C GLY A 604 22.64 -3.53 28.87
N THR A 605 23.34 -4.40 29.61
CA THR A 605 22.75 -5.60 30.26
C THR A 605 22.97 -5.71 31.77
N ALA A 606 23.42 -4.64 32.44
CA ALA A 606 23.63 -4.62 33.88
C ALA A 606 22.90 -3.43 34.52
N GLY A 607 21.58 -3.57 34.74
CA GLY A 607 20.81 -2.54 35.46
C GLY A 607 19.28 -2.65 35.45
N ALA A 608 18.67 -3.55 34.66
CA ALA A 608 17.21 -3.67 34.60
C ALA A 608 16.69 -4.74 35.59
N SER A 609 16.65 -4.40 36.87
CA SER A 609 15.75 -5.07 37.81
C SER A 609 14.41 -4.33 37.82
N ASP A 610 13.40 -5.00 37.26
CA ASP A 610 11.99 -4.96 37.70
C ASP A 610 11.37 -3.56 37.90
N ASP A 611 10.95 -2.92 36.82
CA ASP A 611 9.91 -1.88 36.88
C ASP A 611 8.93 -2.02 35.69
N PHE A 612 7.72 -2.44 36.07
CA PHE A 612 6.61 -2.92 35.25
C PHE A 612 5.84 -1.82 34.49
N TYR A 613 6.35 -0.59 34.41
CA TYR A 613 5.72 0.52 33.67
C TYR A 613 6.78 1.59 33.32
N HIS A 614 7.18 1.71 32.04
CA HIS A 614 7.49 3.00 31.39
C HIS A 614 7.56 2.85 29.84
N PRO A 615 7.18 3.91 29.09
CA PRO A 615 6.68 3.83 27.72
C PRO A 615 7.79 3.87 26.66
N GLY A 616 7.72 2.95 25.70
CA GLY A 616 8.66 2.87 24.57
C GLY A 616 8.35 3.91 23.49
N PHE A 617 9.02 5.07 23.55
CA PHE A 617 9.12 5.98 22.42
C PHE A 617 10.29 5.54 21.52
N SER A 618 10.00 4.98 20.35
CA SER A 618 10.73 5.17 19.06
C SER A 618 10.63 4.00 18.08
N GLN A 619 10.21 2.80 18.50
CA GLN A 619 9.96 1.69 17.57
C GLN A 619 8.55 1.72 16.98
N ASP A 620 7.59 2.22 17.77
CA ASP A 620 6.21 2.42 17.32
C ASP A 620 6.15 3.38 16.13
N LYS A 621 7.02 4.38 15.97
CA LYS A 621 6.83 5.38 14.91
C LYS A 621 7.06 4.84 13.50
N PHE A 622 8.02 3.92 13.32
CA PHE A 622 8.30 3.30 12.02
C PHE A 622 7.34 2.14 11.74
N GLU A 623 7.00 1.35 12.77
CA GLU A 623 6.00 0.28 12.65
C GLU A 623 4.57 0.83 12.51
N GLU A 624 4.25 1.96 13.13
CA GLU A 624 3.02 2.74 12.97
C GLU A 624 3.00 3.40 11.59
N GLU A 625 4.10 3.95 11.07
CA GLU A 625 4.16 4.50 9.71
C GLU A 625 4.03 3.40 8.63
N LEU A 626 4.59 2.22 8.87
CA LEU A 626 4.48 1.07 7.96
C LEU A 626 3.10 0.40 8.07
N ALA A 627 2.54 0.29 9.28
CA ALA A 627 1.17 -0.18 9.50
C ALA A 627 0.13 0.84 9.02
N GLU A 628 0.38 2.14 9.14
CA GLU A 628 -0.42 3.22 8.56
C GLU A 628 -0.32 3.17 7.04
N ASN A 629 0.85 2.98 6.46
CA ASN A 629 1.01 2.83 5.01
C ASN A 629 0.34 1.55 4.48
N GLU A 630 0.40 0.42 5.21
CA GLU A 630 -0.25 -0.84 4.83
C GLU A 630 -1.77 -0.80 5.06
N MET A 631 -2.23 -0.19 6.16
CA MET A 631 -3.64 0.08 6.45
C MET A 631 -4.22 1.08 5.45
N ARG A 632 -3.45 2.09 5.04
CA ARG A 632 -3.78 3.04 3.98
C ARG A 632 -3.84 2.31 2.65
N GLN A 633 -2.89 1.44 2.30
CA GLN A 633 -2.90 0.66 1.05
C GLN A 633 -4.08 -0.34 0.98
N ARG A 634 -4.49 -0.91 2.11
CA ARG A 634 -5.71 -1.74 2.20
C ARG A 634 -6.98 -0.92 2.10
N MET A 635 -7.06 0.23 2.79
CA MET A 635 -8.16 1.19 2.60
C MET A 635 -8.22 1.64 1.14
N MET A 636 -7.09 1.91 0.49
CA MET A 636 -6.99 2.26 -0.94
C MET A 636 -7.56 1.15 -1.85
N MET A 637 -7.32 -0.13 -1.54
CA MET A 637 -7.88 -1.26 -2.30
C MET A 637 -9.39 -1.44 -2.09
N GLU A 638 -9.89 -1.30 -0.86
CA GLU A 638 -11.33 -1.31 -0.56
C GLU A 638 -12.04 -0.12 -1.24
N SER A 639 -11.41 1.05 -1.18
CA SER A 639 -11.83 2.29 -1.80
C SER A 639 -11.89 2.23 -3.34
N ALA A 640 -10.91 1.58 -3.97
CA ALA A 640 -10.88 1.40 -5.42
C ALA A 640 -12.01 0.46 -5.91
N ARG A 641 -12.38 -0.53 -5.10
CA ARG A 641 -13.53 -1.41 -5.35
C ARG A 641 -14.87 -0.66 -5.27
N ASP A 642 -15.02 0.25 -4.30
CA ASP A 642 -16.23 1.08 -4.13
C ASP A 642 -16.45 2.09 -5.28
N LEU A 643 -15.40 2.47 -6.01
CA LEU A 643 -15.51 3.36 -7.18
C LEU A 643 -15.72 2.64 -8.52
N GLU A 644 -15.80 1.31 -8.54
CA GLU A 644 -15.78 0.48 -9.77
C GLU A 644 -14.49 0.70 -10.59
N VAL A 645 -13.38 1.07 -9.95
CA VAL A 645 -12.08 1.18 -10.62
C VAL A 645 -11.63 -0.23 -10.99
N ASP A 646 -11.38 -0.47 -12.28
CA ASP A 646 -10.93 -1.78 -12.77
C ASP A 646 -9.60 -2.17 -12.10
N LEU A 647 -9.71 -3.12 -11.15
CA LEU A 647 -8.59 -3.59 -10.35
C LEU A 647 -7.63 -4.47 -11.16
N GLY A 648 -8.05 -4.97 -12.33
CA GLY A 648 -7.23 -5.81 -13.21
C GLY A 648 -6.04 -5.07 -13.86
N ASN A 649 -6.08 -3.73 -13.89
CA ASN A 649 -4.99 -2.86 -14.34
C ASN A 649 -4.23 -2.21 -13.17
N VAL A 650 -4.45 -2.63 -11.93
CA VAL A 650 -3.68 -2.19 -10.75
C VAL A 650 -2.37 -2.99 -10.74
N GLY A 651 -1.36 -2.52 -11.46
CA GLY A 651 0.00 -3.04 -11.32
C GLY A 651 0.48 -2.80 -9.89
N MET A 652 0.50 -3.86 -9.08
CA MET A 652 1.08 -3.87 -7.73
C MET A 652 2.56 -4.24 -7.72
N ASP A 653 3.17 -4.39 -8.89
CA ASP A 653 4.52 -4.95 -9.07
C ASP A 653 5.58 -3.91 -9.48
N ASP A 654 5.26 -2.61 -9.49
CA ASP A 654 6.28 -1.58 -9.74
C ASP A 654 7.06 -1.33 -8.44
N GLN A 655 8.18 -2.03 -8.29
CA GLN A 655 9.20 -1.68 -7.30
C GLN A 655 9.65 -0.23 -7.54
N PRO A 656 9.87 0.58 -6.49
CA PRO A 656 10.53 1.87 -6.65
C PRO A 656 11.91 1.63 -7.29
N GLU A 657 12.15 2.26 -8.44
CA GLU A 657 13.47 2.26 -9.09
C GLU A 657 14.53 2.69 -8.08
N SER A 658 15.68 2.02 -8.10
CA SER A 658 16.73 2.29 -7.13
C SER A 658 17.30 3.71 -7.35
N PRO A 659 17.61 4.47 -6.29
CA PRO A 659 18.21 5.81 -6.43
C PRO A 659 19.51 5.80 -7.26
N GLU A 660 20.20 4.66 -7.28
CA GLU A 660 21.47 4.45 -7.97
C GLU A 660 21.29 4.40 -9.51
N ASP A 661 20.10 4.10 -10.03
CA ASP A 661 19.82 4.10 -11.48
C ASP A 661 19.44 5.51 -12.03
N ILE A 662 19.23 6.50 -11.17
CA ILE A 662 18.70 7.84 -11.53
C ILE A 662 19.81 8.88 -11.75
N GLU A 663 21.00 8.66 -11.20
CA GLU A 663 22.10 9.65 -11.23
C GLU A 663 23.04 9.55 -12.44
N GLU A 664 22.92 8.51 -13.27
CA GLU A 664 23.72 8.38 -14.48
C GLU A 664 22.94 8.89 -15.72
N GLU A 665 23.31 10.09 -16.17
CA GLU A 665 23.05 10.67 -17.52
C GLU A 665 21.71 11.42 -17.80
N GLN A 666 21.20 12.27 -16.90
CA GLN A 666 20.19 13.28 -17.31
C GLN A 666 20.83 14.63 -17.63
N GLN A 667 20.91 14.95 -18.91
CA GLN A 667 21.29 16.27 -19.43
C GLN A 667 20.25 17.32 -18.96
N GLU A 668 20.70 18.45 -18.41
CA GLU A 668 19.81 19.49 -17.86
C GLU A 668 18.87 20.06 -18.94
N PHE A 669 17.56 20.05 -18.70
CA PHE A 669 16.56 20.57 -19.66
C PHE A 669 16.63 22.10 -19.75
N ASP A 670 16.87 22.64 -20.96
CA ASP A 670 17.03 24.08 -21.17
C ASP A 670 15.66 24.71 -21.49
N TRP A 671 15.14 25.49 -20.56
CA TRP A 671 13.86 26.22 -20.70
C TRP A 671 14.00 27.53 -21.48
N SER A 672 15.23 28.03 -21.65
CA SER A 672 15.53 29.31 -22.31
C SER A 672 15.71 29.16 -23.82
N ARG A 673 16.12 27.96 -24.28
CA ARG A 673 16.40 27.65 -25.68
C ARG A 673 15.89 26.27 -26.05
N CYS A 674 15.46 26.12 -27.30
CA CYS A 674 15.03 24.83 -27.83
C CYS A 674 16.25 24.07 -28.39
N LEU A 675 16.69 23.03 -27.68
CA LEU A 675 17.74 22.11 -28.14
C LEU A 675 17.13 20.99 -29.01
N TYR A 676 17.94 20.41 -29.91
CA TYR A 676 17.49 19.40 -30.88
C TYR A 676 16.95 18.11 -30.25
N ASP A 677 17.44 17.77 -29.05
CA ASP A 677 17.03 16.64 -28.21
C ASP A 677 15.77 16.93 -27.37
N GLN A 678 15.28 18.17 -27.36
CA GLN A 678 14.17 18.65 -26.51
C GLN A 678 12.94 19.08 -27.33
N MET A 679 12.71 18.42 -28.47
CA MET A 679 11.57 18.68 -29.35
C MET A 679 11.01 17.39 -29.93
N PHE A 680 9.71 17.37 -30.23
CA PHE A 680 9.07 16.27 -30.94
C PHE A 680 8.73 16.72 -32.36
N VAL A 681 9.46 16.17 -33.33
CA VAL A 681 9.31 16.51 -34.75
C VAL A 681 8.23 15.62 -35.37
N PHE A 682 7.26 16.22 -36.05
CA PHE A 682 6.17 15.51 -36.72
C PHE A 682 5.80 16.16 -38.05
N GLN A 683 5.15 15.40 -38.93
CA GLN A 683 4.59 15.91 -40.19
C GLN A 683 3.14 16.39 -39.99
N GLU A 684 2.75 17.47 -40.67
CA GLU A 684 1.42 18.07 -40.51
C GLU A 684 0.25 17.12 -40.86
N ASN A 685 0.46 16.20 -41.81
CA ASN A 685 -0.50 15.17 -42.20
C ASN A 685 -0.66 14.05 -41.15
N GLU A 686 0.32 13.84 -40.28
CA GLU A 686 0.29 12.82 -39.23
C GLU A 686 -0.26 13.36 -37.89
N LEU A 687 -0.38 14.68 -37.77
CA LEU A 687 -0.82 15.38 -36.56
C LEU A 687 -2.14 14.82 -35.99
N GLU A 688 -3.17 14.65 -36.83
CA GLU A 688 -4.48 14.15 -36.38
C GLU A 688 -4.36 12.73 -35.78
N ARG A 689 -3.61 11.86 -36.46
CA ARG A 689 -3.39 10.47 -36.04
C ARG A 689 -2.62 10.41 -34.73
N ILE A 690 -1.56 11.20 -34.59
CA ILE A 690 -0.76 11.27 -33.35
C ILE A 690 -1.65 11.70 -32.19
N LEU A 691 -2.42 12.79 -32.37
CA LEU A 691 -3.32 13.26 -31.32
C LEU A 691 -4.45 12.25 -31.03
N ASP A 692 -4.92 11.47 -32.00
CA ASP A 692 -5.88 10.40 -31.74
C ASP A 692 -5.31 9.26 -30.91
N ILE A 693 -4.04 8.90 -31.10
CA ILE A 693 -3.38 7.88 -30.28
C ILE A 693 -3.15 8.41 -28.86
N VAL A 694 -2.72 9.65 -28.74
CA VAL A 694 -2.22 10.25 -27.49
C VAL A 694 -3.33 10.83 -26.62
N ILE A 695 -4.43 11.29 -27.22
CA ILE A 695 -5.54 11.97 -26.52
C ILE A 695 -6.81 11.12 -26.58
N THR A 696 -7.28 10.77 -27.78
CA THR A 696 -8.60 10.13 -27.96
C THR A 696 -8.64 8.66 -27.53
N ASN A 697 -7.62 7.88 -27.90
CA ASN A 697 -7.54 6.43 -27.69
C ASN A 697 -6.61 6.05 -26.54
N MET A 698 -6.00 7.03 -25.89
CA MET A 698 -5.11 6.79 -24.75
C MET A 698 -5.93 6.31 -23.57
N THR A 699 -5.59 5.15 -23.05
CA THR A 699 -6.16 4.65 -21.80
C THR A 699 -5.31 5.19 -20.64
N PRO A 700 -5.93 5.69 -19.55
CA PRO A 700 -5.19 6.18 -18.39
C PRO A 700 -4.17 5.15 -17.91
N GLN A 701 -2.89 5.49 -18.04
CA GLN A 701 -1.78 4.63 -17.64
C GLN A 701 -1.36 4.96 -16.21
N ARG A 702 -0.90 3.93 -15.48
CA ARG A 702 -0.43 4.07 -14.09
C ARG A 702 1.08 4.16 -13.95
N SER A 703 1.84 3.76 -14.98
CA SER A 703 3.29 3.87 -14.95
C SER A 703 3.69 5.34 -14.86
N PRO A 704 4.50 5.75 -13.88
CA PRO A 704 4.83 7.16 -13.68
C PRO A 704 5.68 7.75 -14.82
N THR A 705 6.26 6.94 -15.72
CA THR A 705 6.87 7.41 -16.98
C THR A 705 5.85 7.61 -18.11
N GLN A 706 4.72 6.90 -18.07
CA GLN A 706 3.67 6.96 -19.10
C GLN A 706 2.53 7.95 -18.78
N LYS A 707 2.29 8.24 -17.49
CA LYS A 707 1.28 9.20 -17.02
C LYS A 707 1.35 10.58 -17.71
N PRO A 708 2.53 11.24 -17.81
CA PRO A 708 2.63 12.58 -18.39
C PRO A 708 2.78 12.58 -19.92
N VAL A 709 2.76 11.42 -20.58
CA VAL A 709 3.02 11.31 -22.03
C VAL A 709 2.14 12.25 -22.86
N PRO A 710 0.83 12.38 -22.63
CA PRO A 710 0.02 13.33 -23.38
C PRO A 710 0.47 14.79 -23.23
N ALA A 711 0.74 15.23 -21.99
CA ALA A 711 1.25 16.58 -21.75
C ALA A 711 2.63 16.80 -22.39
N ASN A 712 3.53 15.84 -22.23
CA ASN A 712 4.90 15.90 -22.77
C ASN A 712 4.90 15.97 -24.30
N MET A 713 4.09 15.16 -24.97
CA MET A 713 4.01 15.14 -26.42
C MET A 713 3.44 16.44 -27.01
N VAL A 714 2.34 16.94 -26.43
CA VAL A 714 1.76 18.21 -26.88
C VAL A 714 2.74 19.36 -26.66
N PHE A 715 3.43 19.38 -25.52
CA PHE A 715 4.43 20.41 -25.22
C PHE A 715 5.66 20.34 -26.12
N LEU A 716 6.29 19.17 -26.28
CA LEU A 716 7.47 18.99 -27.14
C LEU A 716 7.14 19.24 -28.62
N GLY A 717 5.93 18.89 -29.06
CA GLY A 717 5.42 19.26 -30.39
C GLY A 717 5.19 20.76 -30.54
N ALA A 718 4.72 21.44 -29.49
CA ALA A 718 4.56 22.89 -29.47
C ALA A 718 5.91 23.61 -29.55
N ARG A 719 6.95 23.11 -28.87
CA ARG A 719 8.33 23.63 -29.01
C ARG A 719 8.82 23.52 -30.45
N TYR A 720 8.68 22.35 -31.08
CA TYR A 720 9.04 22.17 -32.49
C TYR A 720 8.29 23.16 -33.41
N ALA A 721 6.97 23.25 -33.26
CA ALA A 721 6.14 24.11 -34.11
C ALA A 721 6.47 25.60 -33.97
N HIS A 722 6.76 26.06 -32.74
CA HIS A 722 7.09 27.45 -32.44
C HIS A 722 8.51 27.85 -32.91
N TYR A 723 9.53 27.05 -32.57
CA TYR A 723 10.93 27.42 -32.81
C TYR A 723 11.43 27.05 -34.21
N HIS A 724 10.89 26.01 -34.85
CA HIS A 724 11.44 25.44 -36.08
C HIS A 724 10.45 25.35 -37.26
N SER A 725 9.18 25.68 -37.07
CA SER A 725 8.17 25.62 -38.14
C SER A 725 7.43 26.95 -38.34
N SER A 726 6.13 27.02 -38.05
CA SER A 726 5.28 28.18 -38.31
C SER A 726 4.26 28.39 -37.20
N PRO A 727 3.85 29.66 -36.93
CA PRO A 727 2.80 29.95 -35.96
C PRO A 727 1.45 29.30 -36.31
N GLU A 728 1.18 29.07 -37.60
CA GLU A 728 -0.03 28.39 -38.08
C GLU A 728 -0.05 26.92 -37.66
N LEU A 729 1.09 26.22 -37.73
CA LEU A 729 1.20 24.83 -37.28
C LEU A 729 1.04 24.73 -35.76
N LEU A 730 1.61 25.67 -35.00
CA LEU A 730 1.44 25.75 -33.55
C LEU A 730 -0.03 25.93 -33.18
N ALA A 731 -0.72 26.88 -33.82
CA ALA A 731 -2.14 27.11 -33.58
C ALA A 731 -2.98 25.86 -33.93
N LYS A 732 -2.70 25.22 -35.08
CA LYS A 732 -3.37 23.99 -35.50
C LYS A 732 -3.18 22.85 -34.49
N LEU A 733 -1.95 22.62 -34.01
CA LEU A 733 -1.64 21.62 -32.99
C LEU A 733 -2.44 21.88 -31.72
N LEU A 734 -2.36 23.09 -31.17
CA LEU A 734 -2.98 23.44 -29.88
C LEU A 734 -4.52 23.42 -29.95
N ILE A 735 -5.12 24.00 -30.99
CA ILE A 735 -6.58 23.99 -31.17
C ILE A 735 -7.10 22.54 -31.32
N THR A 736 -6.41 21.72 -32.12
CA THR A 736 -6.81 20.32 -32.33
C THR A 736 -6.67 19.50 -31.05
N ALA A 737 -5.56 19.70 -30.31
CA ALA A 737 -5.35 19.06 -29.02
C ALA A 737 -6.45 19.46 -28.03
N MET A 738 -6.73 20.77 -27.86
CA MET A 738 -7.79 21.26 -26.97
C MET A 738 -9.14 20.63 -27.29
N SER A 739 -9.53 20.63 -28.57
CA SER A 739 -10.82 20.08 -29.00
C SER A 739 -10.94 18.59 -28.68
N LYS A 740 -9.87 17.80 -28.88
CA LYS A 740 -9.87 16.37 -28.55
C LYS A 740 -9.91 16.14 -27.04
N ILE A 741 -9.17 16.92 -26.24
CA ILE A 741 -9.20 16.82 -24.77
C ILE A 741 -10.62 17.11 -24.26
N ASN A 742 -11.23 18.21 -24.71
CA ASN A 742 -12.61 18.56 -24.35
C ASN A 742 -13.59 17.43 -24.72
N THR A 743 -13.46 16.87 -25.92
CA THR A 743 -14.34 15.76 -26.38
C THR A 743 -14.23 14.53 -25.47
N VAL A 744 -13.01 14.19 -25.02
CA VAL A 744 -12.78 13.06 -24.11
C VAL A 744 -13.37 13.34 -22.72
N VAL A 745 -13.12 14.54 -22.18
CA VAL A 745 -13.67 14.97 -20.88
C VAL A 745 -15.20 14.99 -20.90
N GLU A 746 -15.82 15.53 -21.95
CA GLU A 746 -17.27 15.56 -22.13
C GLU A 746 -17.89 14.17 -22.23
N LYS A 747 -17.23 13.25 -22.92
CA LYS A 747 -17.69 11.86 -23.06
C LYS A 747 -17.63 11.09 -21.73
N HIS A 748 -16.66 11.43 -20.87
CA HIS A 748 -16.34 10.72 -19.64
C HIS A 748 -16.57 11.56 -18.37
N GLN A 749 -17.59 12.43 -18.37
CA GLN A 749 -17.93 13.34 -17.25
C GLN A 749 -18.22 12.65 -15.90
N TRP A 750 -18.45 11.34 -15.89
CA TRP A 750 -18.77 10.55 -14.68
C TRP A 750 -17.70 9.52 -14.34
N ASP A 751 -16.55 9.58 -15.01
CA ASP A 751 -15.42 8.68 -14.78
C ASP A 751 -14.30 9.43 -14.07
N MET A 752 -14.23 9.24 -12.74
CA MET A 752 -13.23 9.87 -11.89
C MET A 752 -11.79 9.59 -12.36
N THR A 753 -11.52 8.42 -12.95
CA THR A 753 -10.17 8.04 -13.36
C THR A 753 -9.70 8.85 -14.57
N ILE A 754 -10.58 9.01 -15.57
CA ILE A 754 -10.28 9.80 -16.77
C ILE A 754 -10.21 11.29 -16.42
N LEU A 755 -11.10 11.78 -15.53
CA LEU A 755 -11.06 13.16 -15.06
C LEU A 755 -9.77 13.45 -14.28
N ALA A 756 -9.33 12.58 -13.37
CA ALA A 756 -8.08 12.74 -12.63
C ALA A 756 -6.85 12.68 -13.56
N PHE A 757 -6.86 11.77 -14.54
CA PHE A 757 -5.80 11.66 -15.55
C PHE A 757 -5.64 12.95 -16.38
N TRP A 758 -6.75 13.52 -16.85
CA TRP A 758 -6.75 14.77 -17.61
C TRP A 758 -6.51 16.00 -16.73
N MET A 759 -6.98 16.01 -15.48
CA MET A 759 -6.65 17.06 -14.50
C MET A 759 -5.14 17.19 -14.32
N SER A 760 -4.44 16.06 -14.14
CA SER A 760 -2.99 16.03 -13.99
C SER A 760 -2.27 16.47 -15.26
N ASN A 761 -2.59 15.88 -16.41
CA ASN A 761 -1.97 16.21 -17.70
C ASN A 761 -2.23 17.66 -18.14
N ALA A 762 -3.44 18.20 -17.94
CA ALA A 762 -3.77 19.58 -18.28
C ALA A 762 -3.03 20.57 -17.37
N THR A 763 -2.94 20.30 -16.07
CA THR A 763 -2.17 21.12 -15.12
C THR A 763 -0.69 21.12 -15.47
N LEU A 764 -0.14 19.96 -15.84
CA LEU A 764 1.25 19.80 -16.25
C LEU A 764 1.56 20.53 -17.56
N LEU A 765 0.69 20.38 -18.57
CA LEU A 765 0.83 21.09 -19.84
C LEU A 765 0.77 22.61 -19.64
N LEU A 766 -0.13 23.10 -18.78
CA LEU A 766 -0.21 24.53 -18.44
C LEU A 766 1.08 25.02 -17.79
N HIS A 767 1.65 24.22 -16.88
CA HIS A 767 2.93 24.55 -16.25
C HIS A 767 4.07 24.63 -17.28
N TYR A 768 4.20 23.66 -18.18
CA TYR A 768 5.25 23.66 -19.20
C TYR A 768 5.15 24.87 -20.15
N LEU A 769 3.94 25.21 -20.59
CA LEU A 769 3.71 26.38 -21.42
C LEU A 769 4.02 27.70 -20.70
N LYS A 770 3.84 27.76 -19.37
CA LYS A 770 4.19 28.92 -18.54
C LYS A 770 5.67 29.02 -18.20
N LYS A 771 6.42 27.93 -18.35
CA LYS A 771 7.84 27.86 -17.95
C LYS A 771 8.79 28.14 -19.11
N ASP A 772 8.44 27.76 -20.35
CA ASP A 772 9.26 28.03 -21.53
C ASP A 772 9.14 29.50 -21.99
N SER A 773 10.27 30.20 -22.06
CA SER A 773 10.28 31.65 -22.28
C SER A 773 9.69 32.11 -23.62
N GLY A 774 9.76 31.29 -24.67
CA GLY A 774 9.19 31.63 -25.98
C GLY A 774 7.72 31.26 -26.10
N LEU A 775 7.32 30.13 -25.53
CA LEU A 775 5.93 29.65 -25.59
C LEU A 775 4.98 30.43 -24.67
N VAL A 776 5.45 30.99 -23.56
CA VAL A 776 4.63 31.79 -22.62
C VAL A 776 3.85 32.88 -23.35
N GLU A 777 4.53 33.66 -24.20
CA GLU A 777 3.91 34.78 -24.92
C GLU A 777 3.06 34.30 -26.11
N ALA A 778 3.51 33.25 -26.79
CA ALA A 778 2.86 32.72 -27.99
C ALA A 778 1.57 31.93 -27.71
N THR A 779 1.39 31.43 -26.48
CA THR A 779 0.28 30.51 -26.14
C THR A 779 -0.69 31.06 -25.11
N THR A 780 -0.71 32.38 -24.87
CA THR A 780 -1.55 33.04 -23.86
C THR A 780 -3.04 32.69 -23.95
N GLU A 781 -3.62 32.69 -25.15
CA GLU A 781 -5.03 32.31 -25.36
C GLU A 781 -5.30 30.84 -25.00
N PHE A 782 -4.37 29.95 -25.38
CA PHE A 782 -4.47 28.53 -25.06
C PHE A 782 -4.29 28.27 -23.57
N GLN A 783 -3.38 29.00 -22.89
CA GLN A 783 -3.22 28.90 -21.43
C GLN A 783 -4.49 29.30 -20.69
N ALA A 784 -5.22 30.33 -21.17
CA ALA A 784 -6.50 30.73 -20.59
C ALA A 784 -7.58 29.65 -20.79
N GLN A 785 -7.69 29.10 -22.01
CA GLN A 785 -8.62 28.01 -22.31
C GLN A 785 -8.30 26.75 -21.50
N LEU A 786 -7.03 26.41 -21.33
CA LEU A 786 -6.59 25.26 -20.53
C LEU A 786 -6.90 25.46 -19.04
N ALA A 787 -6.75 26.69 -18.52
CA ALA A 787 -7.16 27.04 -17.17
C ALA A 787 -8.68 26.91 -16.95
N GLU A 788 -9.49 27.31 -17.94
CA GLU A 788 -10.94 27.12 -17.91
C GLU A 788 -11.32 25.63 -17.92
N LEU A 789 -10.65 24.82 -18.75
CA LEU A 789 -10.84 23.38 -18.78
C LEU A 789 -10.46 22.72 -17.45
N ILE A 790 -9.35 23.12 -16.83
CA ILE A 790 -8.95 22.59 -15.51
C ILE A 790 -10.05 22.89 -14.47
N ASN A 791 -10.61 24.10 -14.49
CA ASN A 791 -11.73 24.46 -13.61
C ASN A 791 -13.00 23.64 -13.93
N GLU A 792 -13.29 23.36 -15.20
CA GLU A 792 -14.41 22.49 -15.59
C GLU A 792 -14.23 21.06 -15.08
N ILE A 793 -13.05 20.47 -15.27
CA ILE A 793 -12.71 19.12 -14.77
C ILE A 793 -12.82 19.10 -13.24
N PHE A 794 -12.38 20.15 -12.54
CA PHE A 794 -12.52 20.28 -11.08
C PHE A 794 -14.00 20.19 -10.67
N ILE A 795 -14.89 20.94 -11.34
CA ILE A 795 -16.33 20.89 -11.07
C ILE A 795 -16.90 19.49 -11.36
N LEU A 796 -16.48 18.83 -12.43
CA LEU A 796 -16.94 17.48 -12.78
C LEU A 796 -16.53 16.43 -11.74
N ILE A 797 -15.28 16.49 -11.25
CA ILE A 797 -14.78 15.62 -10.18
C ILE A 797 -15.62 15.79 -8.91
N VAL A 798 -15.85 17.05 -8.49
CA VAL A 798 -16.66 17.36 -7.32
C VAL A 798 -18.08 16.81 -7.49
N ARG A 799 -18.73 17.06 -8.63
CA ARG A 799 -20.09 16.59 -8.91
C ARG A 799 -20.23 15.06 -8.91
N ASP A 800 -19.24 14.33 -9.45
CA ASP A 800 -19.28 12.87 -9.40
C ASP A 800 -19.16 12.34 -7.97
N ALA A 801 -18.25 12.92 -7.17
CA ALA A 801 -18.08 12.56 -5.77
C ALA A 801 -19.34 12.90 -4.93
N GLU A 802 -19.92 14.09 -5.09
CA GLU A 802 -21.18 14.50 -4.45
C GLU A 802 -22.31 13.52 -4.78
N ARG A 803 -22.48 13.15 -6.06
CA ARG A 803 -23.48 12.19 -6.53
C ARG A 803 -23.32 10.81 -5.88
N ARG A 804 -22.09 10.35 -5.63
CA ARG A 804 -21.80 9.07 -4.96
C ARG A 804 -22.09 9.15 -3.46
N LEU A 805 -21.68 10.24 -2.81
CA LEU A 805 -21.93 10.48 -1.39
C LEU A 805 -23.42 10.61 -1.08
N ASP A 806 -24.18 11.28 -1.94
CA ASP A 806 -25.62 11.53 -1.78
C ASP A 806 -26.43 10.23 -1.57
N LYS A 807 -26.07 9.16 -2.30
CA LYS A 807 -26.74 7.85 -2.25
C LYS A 807 -26.67 7.18 -0.87
N VAL A 808 -25.62 7.45 -0.09
CA VAL A 808 -25.38 6.78 1.20
C VAL A 808 -25.63 7.71 2.40
N LEU A 809 -25.70 9.03 2.18
CA LEU A 809 -25.63 10.05 3.23
C LEU A 809 -26.74 9.91 4.29
N ASP A 810 -28.00 9.67 3.89
CA ASP A 810 -29.14 9.57 4.83
C ASP A 810 -29.01 8.36 5.76
N VAL A 811 -28.76 7.19 5.18
CA VAL A 811 -28.70 5.93 5.92
C VAL A 811 -27.46 5.90 6.81
N ALA A 812 -26.34 6.42 6.32
CA ALA A 812 -25.05 6.42 7.01
C ALA A 812 -24.96 7.47 8.12
N MET A 813 -25.42 8.70 7.90
CA MET A 813 -25.18 9.81 8.84
C MET A 813 -26.39 10.14 9.72
N LEU A 814 -27.61 10.07 9.17
CA LEU A 814 -28.82 10.49 9.88
C LEU A 814 -29.56 9.35 10.57
N ASP A 815 -29.62 8.18 9.92
CA ASP A 815 -30.38 7.03 10.41
C ASP A 815 -29.53 5.94 11.09
N HIS A 816 -28.20 5.96 10.95
CA HIS A 816 -27.31 4.97 11.55
C HIS A 816 -27.21 5.10 13.07
N GLU A 817 -27.68 4.10 13.82
CA GLU A 817 -27.73 4.07 15.28
C GLU A 817 -26.52 3.34 15.88
N THR A 818 -25.66 4.08 16.59
CA THR A 818 -24.44 3.54 17.22
C THR A 818 -24.69 2.99 18.63
N ILE A 819 -25.76 3.39 19.31
CA ILE A 819 -26.07 2.99 20.68
C ILE A 819 -27.32 2.08 20.72
N PRO A 820 -27.21 0.81 21.18
CA PRO A 820 -28.36 -0.07 21.34
C PRO A 820 -29.38 0.46 22.37
N GLY A 821 -30.66 0.55 21.97
CA GLY A 821 -31.78 0.93 22.85
C GLY A 821 -32.47 2.26 22.54
N PHE A 822 -32.02 2.97 21.50
CA PHE A 822 -32.66 4.22 21.03
C PHE A 822 -33.95 4.01 20.21
N GLU A 823 -34.29 2.76 19.86
CA GLU A 823 -35.52 2.42 19.13
C GLU A 823 -36.82 2.65 19.94
N ASP A 824 -36.74 2.71 21.28
CA ASP A 824 -37.88 2.72 22.20
C ASP A 824 -38.22 4.12 22.78
N ILE A 825 -37.71 5.21 22.19
CA ILE A 825 -37.96 6.57 22.69
C ILE A 825 -39.41 6.98 22.42
N THR A 826 -40.07 7.50 23.47
CA THR A 826 -41.44 8.02 23.39
C THR A 826 -41.43 9.54 23.44
N PHE A 827 -42.25 10.18 22.61
CA PHE A 827 -42.37 11.64 22.54
C PHE A 827 -43.63 12.12 23.27
N GLN A 828 -43.57 13.31 23.88
CA GLN A 828 -44.63 13.81 24.78
C GLN A 828 -46.02 13.91 24.16
N ASN A 829 -46.10 14.12 22.84
CA ASN A 829 -47.36 14.31 22.12
C ASN A 829 -47.87 13.05 21.40
N GLU A 830 -47.21 11.89 21.56
CA GLU A 830 -47.66 10.61 21.00
C GLU A 830 -48.63 9.89 21.95
N TRP A 831 -49.88 10.32 22.00
CA TRP A 831 -50.94 9.58 22.69
C TRP A 831 -51.31 8.28 21.95
N LYS A 832 -50.82 7.12 22.42
CA LYS A 832 -51.27 5.79 21.96
C LYS A 832 -52.40 5.28 22.87
N ILE A 833 -53.66 5.57 22.53
CA ILE A 833 -54.83 5.10 23.29
C ILE A 833 -55.07 3.58 23.14
N PHE A 834 -54.48 2.87 22.17
CA PHE A 834 -54.75 1.43 21.94
C PHE A 834 -53.55 0.56 21.53
N LYS A 835 -52.35 0.78 22.07
CA LYS A 835 -51.29 -0.26 21.99
C LYS A 835 -50.81 -0.61 23.39
N ARG A 836 -51.06 -1.88 23.76
CA ARG A 836 -50.54 -2.55 24.96
C ARG A 836 -49.06 -2.20 25.11
N LYS A 837 -48.63 -1.72 26.30
CA LYS A 837 -47.21 -1.63 26.66
C LYS A 837 -46.56 -2.96 26.28
N LYS A 838 -45.67 -2.96 25.30
CA LYS A 838 -44.78 -4.10 25.07
C LYS A 838 -43.87 -4.08 26.30
N GLU A 839 -44.06 -5.03 27.22
CA GLU A 839 -43.12 -5.18 28.34
C GLU A 839 -41.73 -5.28 27.74
N VAL A 840 -40.87 -4.35 28.14
CA VAL A 840 -39.44 -4.38 27.85
C VAL A 840 -38.92 -5.62 28.57
N LYS A 841 -38.75 -6.72 27.82
CA LYS A 841 -37.86 -7.78 28.29
C LYS A 841 -36.47 -7.15 28.26
N GLU A 842 -35.91 -6.88 29.44
CA GLU A 842 -34.47 -6.62 29.55
C GLU A 842 -33.76 -7.72 28.77
N GLU A 843 -33.11 -7.34 27.66
CA GLU A 843 -32.29 -8.30 26.96
C GLU A 843 -31.18 -8.73 27.93
N PRO A 844 -30.97 -10.04 28.14
CA PRO A 844 -29.92 -10.52 29.01
C PRO A 844 -28.59 -9.89 28.57
N LEU A 845 -27.75 -9.48 29.53
CA LEU A 845 -26.46 -8.82 29.29
C LEU A 845 -25.60 -9.55 28.23
N GLU A 846 -25.78 -10.86 28.09
CA GLU A 846 -25.17 -11.73 27.07
C GLU A 846 -25.52 -11.40 25.61
N LYS A 847 -26.67 -10.77 25.32
CA LYS A 847 -27.04 -10.34 23.96
C LYS A 847 -26.41 -9.01 23.55
N ARG A 848 -26.14 -8.12 24.51
CA ARG A 848 -25.39 -6.87 24.26
C ARG A 848 -23.93 -7.12 23.90
N LEU A 849 -23.41 -8.30 24.27
CA LEU A 849 -22.05 -8.76 23.99
C LEU A 849 -21.94 -9.63 22.72
N ARG A 850 -23.05 -9.89 22.00
CA ARG A 850 -22.98 -10.57 20.69
C ARG A 850 -22.68 -9.56 19.60
N PRO A 851 -21.80 -9.90 18.63
CA PRO A 851 -21.63 -9.07 17.45
C PRO A 851 -22.99 -8.88 16.74
N PRO A 852 -23.25 -7.68 16.17
CA PRO A 852 -24.49 -7.42 15.45
C PRO A 852 -24.66 -8.42 14.31
N SER A 853 -25.92 -8.78 14.02
CA SER A 853 -26.23 -9.75 12.97
C SER A 853 -25.63 -9.32 11.61
N PRO A 854 -25.27 -10.23 10.70
CA PRO A 854 -24.74 -9.86 9.38
C PRO A 854 -25.61 -8.83 8.63
N LYS A 855 -26.94 -8.91 8.78
CA LYS A 855 -27.90 -7.93 8.23
C LYS A 855 -27.85 -6.55 8.90
N GLN A 856 -27.40 -6.46 10.15
CA GLN A 856 -27.15 -5.19 10.82
C GLN A 856 -25.74 -4.64 10.51
N ARG A 857 -24.76 -5.51 10.27
CA ARG A 857 -23.40 -5.13 9.81
C ARG A 857 -23.38 -4.60 8.38
N ALA A 858 -24.24 -5.12 7.51
CA ALA A 858 -24.38 -4.68 6.12
C ALA A 858 -25.13 -3.35 5.93
N LYS A 859 -25.65 -2.73 7.00
CA LYS A 859 -26.30 -1.42 6.89
C LYS A 859 -25.25 -0.34 6.65
N PRO A 860 -25.51 0.63 5.75
CA PRO A 860 -24.64 1.79 5.59
C PRO A 860 -24.34 2.45 6.93
N SER A 861 -23.07 2.78 7.13
CA SER A 861 -22.52 3.37 8.34
C SER A 861 -21.75 4.63 7.97
N PRO A 862 -21.42 5.52 8.94
CA PRO A 862 -20.58 6.69 8.68
C PRO A 862 -19.25 6.33 7.97
N ARG A 863 -18.76 5.09 8.16
CA ARG A 863 -17.56 4.58 7.48
C ARG A 863 -17.70 4.52 5.97
N ASN A 864 -18.90 4.35 5.43
CA ASN A 864 -19.12 4.37 3.98
C ASN A 864 -18.89 5.77 3.39
N VAL A 865 -19.24 6.82 4.13
CA VAL A 865 -18.99 8.22 3.72
C VAL A 865 -17.48 8.50 3.76
N THR A 866 -16.79 8.12 4.84
CA THR A 866 -15.32 8.27 4.92
C THR A 866 -14.58 7.40 3.91
N SER A 867 -15.09 6.22 3.57
CA SER A 867 -14.55 5.36 2.51
C SER A 867 -14.58 6.11 1.19
N LEU A 868 -15.74 6.60 0.75
CA LEU A 868 -15.88 7.34 -0.52
C LEU A 868 -14.99 8.60 -0.60
N LEU A 869 -14.83 9.34 0.50
CA LEU A 869 -13.90 10.47 0.57
C LEU A 869 -12.45 10.01 0.40
N SER A 870 -12.05 8.93 1.10
CA SER A 870 -10.71 8.33 0.98
C SER A 870 -10.45 7.79 -0.42
N SER A 871 -11.47 7.20 -1.05
CA SER A 871 -11.37 6.69 -2.40
C SER A 871 -11.21 7.78 -3.44
N THR A 872 -11.92 8.90 -3.27
CA THR A 872 -11.76 10.08 -4.14
C THR A 872 -10.34 10.61 -4.04
N LEU A 873 -9.81 10.77 -2.81
CA LEU A 873 -8.42 11.15 -2.58
C LEU A 873 -7.43 10.18 -3.24
N PHE A 874 -7.67 8.87 -3.11
CA PHE A 874 -6.81 7.86 -3.70
C PHE A 874 -6.70 7.98 -5.22
N VAL A 875 -7.81 8.16 -5.93
CA VAL A 875 -7.78 8.28 -7.39
C VAL A 875 -7.04 9.55 -7.82
N LEU A 876 -7.21 10.67 -7.10
CA LEU A 876 -6.48 11.90 -7.36
C LEU A 876 -4.97 11.72 -7.17
N ASP A 877 -4.57 11.04 -6.10
CA ASP A 877 -3.16 10.75 -5.82
C ASP A 877 -2.58 9.73 -6.81
N LEU A 878 -3.36 8.72 -7.24
CA LEU A 878 -2.93 7.69 -8.19
C LEU A 878 -2.50 8.29 -9.53
N TYR A 879 -3.14 9.38 -9.96
CA TYR A 879 -2.82 10.09 -11.20
C TYR A 879 -1.98 11.37 -10.97
N ASP A 880 -1.39 11.54 -9.78
CA ASP A 880 -0.51 12.67 -9.43
C ASP A 880 -1.18 14.04 -9.62
N VAL A 881 -2.46 14.16 -9.25
CA VAL A 881 -3.15 15.46 -9.21
C VAL A 881 -2.52 16.33 -8.11
N HIS A 882 -2.25 17.60 -8.44
CA HIS A 882 -1.53 18.52 -7.57
C HIS A 882 -2.22 18.68 -6.19
N SER A 883 -1.43 18.69 -5.12
CA SER A 883 -1.86 18.78 -3.71
C SER A 883 -2.84 19.94 -3.43
N VAL A 884 -2.54 21.14 -3.93
CA VAL A 884 -3.41 22.34 -3.88
C VAL A 884 -4.79 22.10 -4.49
N ILE A 885 -4.89 21.43 -5.64
CA ILE A 885 -6.18 21.12 -6.27
C ILE A 885 -6.91 20.07 -5.42
N THR A 886 -6.19 19.04 -4.96
CA THR A 886 -6.76 17.99 -4.11
C THR A 886 -7.30 18.53 -2.78
N ALA A 887 -6.60 19.46 -2.13
CA ALA A 887 -7.06 20.12 -0.91
C ALA A 887 -8.34 20.93 -1.14
N GLN A 888 -8.43 21.64 -2.27
CA GLN A 888 -9.64 22.38 -2.66
C GLN A 888 -10.83 21.45 -2.94
N ILE A 889 -10.59 20.30 -3.60
CA ILE A 889 -11.64 19.28 -3.82
C ILE A 889 -12.17 18.76 -2.48
N VAL A 890 -11.29 18.40 -1.55
CA VAL A 890 -11.70 17.92 -0.22
C VAL A 890 -12.47 18.99 0.55
N SER A 891 -11.99 20.23 0.55
CA SER A 891 -12.66 21.35 1.21
C SER A 891 -14.08 21.56 0.65
N GLN A 892 -14.24 21.53 -0.68
CA GLN A 892 -15.54 21.61 -1.35
C GLN A 892 -16.47 20.46 -0.96
N LEU A 893 -15.97 19.22 -0.89
CA LEU A 893 -16.78 18.06 -0.50
C LEU A 893 -17.23 18.13 0.96
N ILE A 894 -16.38 18.61 1.87
CA ILE A 894 -16.74 18.81 3.27
C ILE A 894 -17.78 19.94 3.40
N TYR A 895 -17.62 21.03 2.64
CA TYR A 895 -18.63 22.09 2.55
C TYR A 895 -19.99 21.55 2.11
N TRP A 896 -20.03 20.81 1.00
CA TRP A 896 -21.25 20.21 0.49
C TRP A 896 -21.89 19.25 1.51
N LEU A 897 -21.10 18.37 2.14
CA LEU A 897 -21.57 17.46 3.19
C LEU A 897 -22.18 18.22 4.37
N GLY A 898 -21.51 19.27 4.84
CA GLY A 898 -22.01 20.13 5.92
C GLY A 898 -23.34 20.80 5.55
N ALA A 899 -23.42 21.38 4.35
CA ALA A 899 -24.62 22.06 3.87
C ALA A 899 -25.82 21.09 3.69
N GLU A 900 -25.60 19.93 3.08
CA GLU A 900 -26.63 18.90 2.87
C GLU A 900 -27.13 18.32 4.19
N LEU A 901 -26.23 17.94 5.10
CA LEU A 901 -26.61 17.41 6.41
C LEU A 901 -27.41 18.45 7.21
N PHE A 902 -26.96 19.71 7.20
CA PHE A 902 -27.68 20.81 7.85
C PHE A 902 -29.10 20.94 7.29
N ASN A 903 -29.23 20.96 5.97
CA ASN A 903 -30.51 21.15 5.28
C ASN A 903 -31.48 19.99 5.55
N ARG A 904 -30.99 18.75 5.57
CA ARG A 904 -31.79 17.55 5.86
C ARG A 904 -32.29 17.52 7.30
N ILE A 905 -31.46 17.92 8.26
CA ILE A 905 -31.85 18.04 9.68
C ILE A 905 -32.89 19.15 9.86
N MET A 906 -32.66 20.33 9.27
CA MET A 906 -33.57 21.48 9.38
C MET A 906 -34.92 21.29 8.68
N SER A 907 -34.94 20.51 7.59
CA SER A 907 -36.15 20.23 6.81
C SER A 907 -37.00 19.12 7.42
N ASN A 908 -36.38 18.17 8.15
CA ASN A 908 -37.09 17.03 8.70
C ASN A 908 -37.14 17.06 10.22
N ARG A 909 -38.33 17.40 10.74
CA ARG A 909 -38.66 17.37 12.17
C ARG A 909 -38.40 16.03 12.89
N LYS A 910 -38.17 14.91 12.17
CA LYS A 910 -37.74 13.63 12.77
C LYS A 910 -36.37 13.76 13.46
N TYR A 911 -35.47 14.58 12.92
CA TYR A 911 -34.09 14.71 13.41
C TYR A 911 -33.93 15.80 14.48
N LEU A 912 -34.93 16.67 14.64
CA LEU A 912 -34.97 17.72 15.66
C LEU A 912 -35.41 17.19 17.03
N ALA A 913 -34.59 16.31 17.60
CA ALA A 913 -34.75 15.74 18.94
C ALA A 913 -33.38 15.55 19.58
N ARG A 914 -33.29 15.59 20.92
CA ARG A 914 -32.00 15.46 21.64
C ARG A 914 -31.27 14.18 21.30
N THR A 915 -31.95 13.04 21.36
CA THR A 915 -31.37 11.71 21.12
C THR A 915 -30.84 11.57 19.69
N LYS A 916 -31.60 12.05 18.70
CA LYS A 916 -31.16 12.10 17.30
C LYS A 916 -30.00 13.08 17.12
N ALA A 917 -29.99 14.21 17.81
CA ALA A 917 -28.88 15.15 17.76
C ALA A 917 -27.57 14.54 18.31
N MET A 918 -27.65 13.80 19.43
CA MET A 918 -26.50 13.10 20.00
C MET A 918 -25.99 11.98 19.07
N GLN A 919 -26.91 11.20 18.48
CA GLN A 919 -26.58 10.17 17.49
C GLN A 919 -25.86 10.75 16.27
N ILE A 920 -26.43 11.79 15.65
CA ILE A 920 -25.83 12.43 14.47
C ILE A 920 -24.48 13.06 14.84
N ARG A 921 -24.33 13.61 16.06
CA ARG A 921 -23.04 14.16 16.51
C ARG A 921 -21.95 13.09 16.63
N MET A 922 -22.29 11.89 17.13
CA MET A 922 -21.36 10.75 17.15
C MET A 922 -21.00 10.26 15.74
N ASN A 923 -21.96 10.25 14.82
CA ASN A 923 -21.66 9.93 13.42
C ASN A 923 -20.74 11.00 12.80
N MET A 924 -20.98 12.27 13.09
CA MET A 924 -20.17 13.40 12.61
C MET A 924 -18.73 13.37 13.16
N SER A 925 -18.50 12.89 14.37
CA SER A 925 -17.13 12.81 14.91
C SER A 925 -16.24 11.87 14.07
N THR A 926 -16.82 10.87 13.40
CA THR A 926 -16.06 10.03 12.46
C THR A 926 -15.56 10.80 11.23
N LEU A 927 -16.28 11.82 10.77
CA LEU A 927 -15.83 12.71 9.71
C LEU A 927 -14.73 13.67 10.20
N GLU A 928 -14.86 14.18 11.42
CA GLU A 928 -13.81 15.00 12.06
C GLU A 928 -12.53 14.19 12.31
N ASP A 929 -12.66 12.93 12.74
CA ASP A 929 -11.55 11.98 12.89
C ASP A 929 -10.88 11.68 11.55
N TRP A 930 -11.68 11.45 10.50
CA TRP A 930 -11.17 11.25 9.15
C TRP A 930 -10.39 12.47 8.65
N ALA A 931 -10.89 13.68 8.89
CA ALA A 931 -10.19 14.92 8.53
C ALA A 931 -8.87 15.09 9.29
N ARG A 932 -8.81 14.68 10.58
CA ARG A 932 -7.56 14.66 11.36
C ARG A 932 -6.55 13.66 10.81
N GLN A 933 -6.98 12.45 10.48
CA GLN A 933 -6.12 11.41 9.91
C GLN A 933 -5.61 11.76 8.50
N ASN A 934 -6.38 12.56 7.76
CA ASN A 934 -6.05 12.98 6.39
C ASN A 934 -5.70 14.48 6.34
N ASN A 935 -5.07 15.02 7.39
CA ASN A 935 -4.76 16.44 7.45
C ASN A 935 -3.63 16.80 6.46
N ARG A 936 -4.00 17.36 5.32
CA ARG A 936 -3.03 17.85 4.33
C ARG A 936 -2.73 19.32 4.57
N GLN A 937 -1.46 19.68 4.69
CA GLN A 937 -1.00 21.07 4.60
C GLN A 937 -0.22 21.24 3.29
N PRO A 938 -0.71 22.05 2.34
CA PRO A 938 0.06 22.38 1.16
C PRO A 938 1.15 23.39 1.57
N GLU A 939 2.32 22.89 1.98
CA GLU A 939 3.47 23.73 2.33
C GLU A 939 4.17 24.23 1.06
N HIS A 940 4.47 25.52 0.99
CA HIS A 940 5.20 26.14 -0.13
C HIS A 940 6.40 26.91 0.38
N TYR A 941 7.47 26.93 -0.40
CA TYR A 941 8.65 27.73 -0.13
C TYR A 941 8.58 29.05 -0.92
N GLU A 942 8.36 30.17 -0.25
CA GLU A 942 8.29 31.50 -0.90
C GLU A 942 9.13 32.52 -0.13
N GLN A 943 10.05 33.22 -0.82
CA GLN A 943 10.87 34.31 -0.26
C GLN A 943 11.71 33.95 0.98
N GLY A 944 12.13 32.69 1.11
CA GLY A 944 12.96 32.22 2.25
C GLY A 944 12.16 31.82 3.49
N GLU A 945 10.83 31.80 3.42
CA GLU A 945 9.94 31.27 4.47
C GLU A 945 9.03 30.17 3.90
N MET A 946 8.75 29.13 4.68
CA MET A 946 7.69 28.18 4.34
C MET A 946 6.33 28.81 4.68
N LYS A 947 5.51 29.07 3.66
CA LYS A 947 4.13 29.55 3.81
C LYS A 947 3.18 28.51 3.22
N SER A 948 2.17 28.11 3.99
CA SER A 948 1.11 27.23 3.49
C SER A 948 0.20 28.00 2.53
N SER A 949 0.02 27.50 1.29
CA SER A 949 -0.96 28.09 0.36
C SER A 949 -2.20 27.20 0.38
N GLY A 950 -3.34 27.80 0.68
CA GLY A 950 -4.58 27.05 0.93
C GLY A 950 -4.77 26.65 2.40
N GLU A 951 -5.89 25.98 2.63
CA GLU A 951 -6.36 25.63 3.96
C GLU A 951 -6.10 24.15 4.28
N ALA A 952 -5.73 23.86 5.53
CA ALA A 952 -5.58 22.50 6.01
C ALA A 952 -6.92 21.75 6.07
N THR A 953 -6.91 20.44 5.80
CA THR A 953 -8.14 19.63 5.80
C THR A 953 -8.90 19.68 7.14
N VAL A 954 -8.17 19.73 8.25
CA VAL A 954 -8.78 19.85 9.59
C VAL A 954 -9.46 21.20 9.79
N ASP A 955 -8.85 22.29 9.31
CA ASP A 955 -9.42 23.63 9.43
C ASP A 955 -10.68 23.75 8.55
N ALA A 956 -10.64 23.17 7.35
CA ALA A 956 -11.78 23.14 6.43
C ALA A 956 -12.94 22.36 7.06
N ALA A 957 -12.66 21.20 7.67
CA ALA A 957 -13.64 20.43 8.43
C ALA A 957 -14.22 21.24 9.60
N ARG A 958 -13.37 21.92 10.39
CA ARG A 958 -13.80 22.74 11.52
C ARG A 958 -14.74 23.86 11.08
N ARG A 959 -14.44 24.58 10.00
CA ARG A 959 -15.28 25.70 9.52
C ARG A 959 -16.57 25.21 8.87
N HIS A 960 -16.47 24.28 7.93
CA HIS A 960 -17.60 23.87 7.10
C HIS A 960 -18.60 22.96 7.82
N LEU A 961 -18.16 22.17 8.81
CA LEU A 961 -19.07 21.37 9.64
C LEU A 961 -19.64 22.16 10.83
N ALA A 962 -19.11 23.36 11.14
CA ALA A 962 -19.54 24.17 12.28
C ALA A 962 -21.05 24.43 12.33
N PRO A 963 -21.76 24.79 11.23
CA PRO A 963 -23.21 25.01 11.27
C PRO A 963 -23.99 23.77 11.72
N VAL A 964 -23.60 22.57 11.27
CA VAL A 964 -24.25 21.31 11.66
C VAL A 964 -23.94 21.00 13.12
N ILE A 965 -22.68 21.11 13.54
CA ILE A 965 -22.26 20.81 14.91
C ILE A 965 -22.96 21.74 15.90
N GLN A 966 -23.02 23.04 15.60
CA GLN A 966 -23.70 24.03 16.42
C GLN A 966 -25.21 23.78 16.46
N LEU A 967 -25.84 23.36 15.34
CA LEU A 967 -27.26 22.98 15.34
C LEU A 967 -27.52 21.78 16.25
N LEU A 968 -26.67 20.76 16.20
CA LEU A 968 -26.77 19.58 17.06
C LEU A 968 -26.51 19.91 18.53
N GLN A 969 -25.60 20.84 18.82
CA GLN A 969 -25.37 21.36 20.17
C GLN A 969 -26.60 22.11 20.68
N TRP A 970 -27.18 22.98 19.86
CA TRP A 970 -28.40 23.73 20.19
C TRP A 970 -29.57 22.81 20.57
N LEU A 971 -29.79 21.73 19.83
CA LEU A 971 -30.84 20.74 20.11
C LEU A 971 -30.63 20.00 21.43
N GLN A 972 -29.38 19.82 21.89
CA GLN A 972 -29.06 19.14 23.15
C GLN A 972 -29.23 20.05 24.37
N CYS A 973 -28.98 21.35 24.21
CA CYS A 973 -29.07 22.35 25.28
C CYS A 973 -30.50 22.51 25.85
N PHE A 974 -31.55 22.16 25.10
CA PHE A 974 -32.93 22.29 25.59
C PHE A 974 -33.21 21.49 26.86
N SER A 975 -32.53 20.36 27.03
CA SER A 975 -32.68 19.50 28.19
C SER A 975 -31.96 19.98 29.44
N SER A 976 -30.96 20.86 29.31
CA SER A 976 -30.14 21.39 30.41
C SER A 976 -30.57 22.76 30.89
N LEU A 977 -31.43 23.46 30.14
CA LEU A 977 -31.90 24.80 30.49
C LEU A 977 -33.06 24.74 31.49
N ASP A 978 -32.87 25.33 32.67
CA ASP A 978 -33.93 25.54 33.64
C ASP A 978 -34.77 26.79 33.30
N ALA A 979 -35.98 26.88 33.86
CA ALA A 979 -36.98 27.90 33.50
C ALA A 979 -36.54 29.35 33.74
N ASP A 980 -35.57 29.56 34.64
CA ASP A 980 -35.12 30.87 35.12
C ASP A 980 -33.65 31.18 34.77
N ASP A 981 -32.96 30.29 34.03
CA ASP A 981 -31.54 30.45 33.69
C ASP A 981 -31.33 31.11 32.31
N LEU A 982 -31.69 32.39 32.22
CA LEU A 982 -31.51 33.18 31.01
C LEU A 982 -30.02 33.48 30.74
N GLU A 983 -29.18 33.47 31.77
CA GLU A 983 -27.75 33.76 31.68
C GLU A 983 -27.01 32.62 30.96
N ALA A 984 -27.29 31.36 31.30
CA ALA A 984 -26.77 30.20 30.58
C ALA A 984 -27.23 30.16 29.11
N LEU A 985 -28.47 30.57 28.82
CA LEU A 985 -28.99 30.69 27.45
C LEU A 985 -28.20 31.73 26.65
N VAL A 986 -27.95 32.91 27.22
CA VAL A 986 -27.18 33.99 26.57
C VAL A 986 -25.74 33.54 26.31
N GLY A 987 -25.09 32.90 27.29
CA GLY A 987 -23.75 32.34 27.11
C GLY A 987 -23.69 31.28 26.00
N THR A 988 -24.70 30.40 25.92
CA THR A 988 -24.80 29.40 24.85
C THR A 988 -24.97 30.07 23.48
N LEU A 989 -25.85 31.07 23.37
CA LEU A 989 -26.09 31.78 22.11
C LEU A 989 -24.87 32.55 21.61
N GLN A 990 -24.02 33.05 22.51
CA GLN A 990 -22.75 33.70 22.17
C GLN A 990 -21.71 32.71 21.59
N GLN A 991 -21.81 31.43 21.92
CA GLN A 991 -20.95 30.36 21.39
C GLN A 991 -21.43 29.88 20.00
N LEU A 992 -22.72 30.01 19.68
CA LEU A 992 -23.33 29.55 18.43
C LEU A 992 -23.22 30.60 17.30
N ARG A 993 -21.99 30.99 16.95
CA ARG A 993 -21.72 32.07 15.97
C ARG A 993 -22.07 31.73 14.52
N ALA A 994 -22.09 30.44 14.16
CA ALA A 994 -22.32 29.98 12.78
C ALA A 994 -23.82 29.82 12.44
N LEU A 995 -24.72 29.95 13.42
CA LEU A 995 -26.16 29.82 13.22
C LEU A 995 -26.85 31.18 13.17
N SER A 996 -27.74 31.37 12.21
CA SER A 996 -28.55 32.58 12.17
C SER A 996 -29.65 32.54 13.24
N PRO A 997 -30.06 33.70 13.80
CA PRO A 997 -31.19 33.77 14.73
C PRO A 997 -32.49 33.16 14.16
N GLN A 998 -32.66 33.18 12.83
CA GLN A 998 -33.81 32.56 12.18
C GLN A 998 -33.75 31.02 12.24
N GLN A 999 -32.57 30.44 12.03
CA GLN A 999 -32.35 28.99 12.14
C GLN A 999 -32.56 28.50 13.57
N LEU A 1000 -32.05 29.24 14.56
CA LEU A 1000 -32.23 28.92 15.99
C LEU A 1000 -33.71 28.86 16.40
N VAL A 1001 -34.51 29.86 15.97
CA VAL A 1001 -35.95 29.93 16.24
C VAL A 1001 -36.70 28.79 15.52
N HIS A 1002 -36.36 28.48 14.27
CA HIS A 1002 -36.98 27.39 13.52
C HIS A 1002 -36.72 26.03 14.17
N ALA A 1003 -35.47 25.74 14.53
CA ALA A 1003 -35.09 24.52 15.23
C ALA A 1003 -35.81 24.37 16.57
N ALA A 1004 -35.89 25.45 17.36
CA ALA A 1004 -36.63 25.46 18.63
C ALA A 1004 -38.14 25.27 18.46
N THR A 1005 -38.73 25.84 17.41
CA THR A 1005 -40.19 25.75 17.14
C THR A 1005 -40.61 24.34 16.71
N HIS A 1006 -39.77 23.66 15.95
CA HIS A 1006 -40.05 22.31 15.43
C HIS A 1006 -39.42 21.18 16.24
N TYR A 1007 -38.80 21.52 17.38
CA TYR A 1007 -38.23 20.56 18.31
C TYR A 1007 -39.27 19.58 18.84
N ARG A 1008 -38.89 18.30 18.92
CA ARG A 1008 -39.74 17.23 19.44
C ARG A 1008 -39.25 16.81 20.84
N PRO A 1009 -39.91 17.25 21.92
CA PRO A 1009 -39.50 16.92 23.27
C PRO A 1009 -39.79 15.45 23.60
N GLU A 1010 -38.82 14.81 24.24
CA GLU A 1010 -38.89 13.42 24.69
C GLU A 1010 -39.64 13.30 26.03
N VAL A 1011 -40.21 12.13 26.33
CA VAL A 1011 -40.93 11.91 27.60
C VAL A 1011 -39.94 12.02 28.77
N GLY A 1012 -40.17 13.00 29.66
CA GLY A 1012 -39.29 13.30 30.79
C GLY A 1012 -38.39 14.52 30.58
N GLU A 1013 -38.37 15.10 29.37
CA GLU A 1013 -37.60 16.30 29.05
C GLU A 1013 -38.42 17.59 29.29
N LYS A 1014 -37.79 18.64 29.82
CA LYS A 1014 -38.42 19.98 29.83
C LYS A 1014 -38.12 20.62 28.47
N GLY A 1015 -39.16 20.98 27.71
CA GLY A 1015 -38.97 21.76 26.49
C GLY A 1015 -38.53 23.19 26.78
N LEU A 1016 -38.15 23.94 25.75
CA LEU A 1016 -37.65 25.31 25.89
C LEU A 1016 -38.67 26.21 26.67
N PRO A 1017 -38.23 26.93 27.73
CA PRO A 1017 -39.09 27.84 28.49
C PRO A 1017 -39.69 28.95 27.61
N LYS A 1018 -40.91 29.39 27.93
CA LYS A 1018 -41.59 30.49 27.20
C LYS A 1018 -40.83 31.82 27.28
N SER A 1019 -40.10 32.05 28.37
CA SER A 1019 -39.20 33.19 28.59
C SER A 1019 -38.04 33.18 27.59
N ALA A 1020 -37.35 32.04 27.46
CA ALA A 1020 -36.27 31.81 26.50
C ALA A 1020 -36.74 31.97 25.04
N MET A 1021 -37.90 31.40 24.69
CA MET A 1021 -38.46 31.55 23.34
C MET A 1021 -38.78 33.02 23.00
N LYS A 1022 -39.28 33.79 23.97
CA LYS A 1022 -39.54 35.23 23.80
C LYS A 1022 -38.25 36.02 23.58
N TYR A 1023 -37.17 35.65 24.27
CA TYR A 1023 -35.85 36.23 24.08
C TYR A 1023 -35.29 35.96 22.68
N LEU A 1024 -35.34 34.70 22.20
CA LEU A 1024 -34.91 34.34 20.84
C LEU A 1024 -35.65 35.11 19.74
N VAL A 1025 -36.97 35.27 19.89
CA VAL A 1025 -37.78 36.07 18.94
C VAL A 1025 -37.42 37.56 19.00
N ALA A 1026 -37.00 38.08 20.15
CA ALA A 1026 -36.51 39.45 20.26
C ALA A 1026 -35.16 39.62 19.55
N VAL A 1027 -34.22 38.70 19.74
CA VAL A 1027 -32.91 38.66 19.05
C VAL A 1027 -33.10 38.56 17.53
N GLN A 1028 -34.02 37.72 17.06
CA GLN A 1028 -34.35 37.61 15.65
C GLN A 1028 -34.87 38.93 15.05
N LYS A 1029 -35.75 39.64 15.76
CA LYS A 1029 -36.28 40.94 15.32
C LYS A 1029 -35.19 42.01 15.29
N GLU A 1030 -34.32 42.03 16.30
CA GLU A 1030 -33.19 42.96 16.36
C GLU A 1030 -32.20 42.73 15.21
N ALA A 1031 -31.85 41.47 14.94
CA ALA A 1031 -30.99 41.10 13.81
C ALA A 1031 -31.61 41.50 12.45
N ALA A 1032 -32.92 41.29 12.27
CA ALA A 1032 -33.64 41.70 11.05
C ALA A 1032 -33.61 43.23 10.85
N LEU A 1033 -33.82 44.01 11.91
CA LEU A 1033 -33.75 45.48 11.87
C LEU A 1033 -32.33 45.98 11.58
N ARG A 1034 -31.29 45.36 12.16
CA ARG A 1034 -29.88 45.67 11.88
C ARG A 1034 -29.56 45.43 10.40
N ARG A 1035 -30.06 44.35 9.83
CA ARG A 1035 -29.87 44.00 8.42
C ARG A 1035 -30.59 44.96 7.47
N GLU A 1036 -31.82 45.36 7.78
CA GLU A 1036 -32.53 46.40 7.01
C GLU A 1036 -31.78 47.74 7.05
N ARG A 1037 -31.21 48.11 8.20
CA ARG A 1037 -30.38 49.31 8.34
C ARG A 1037 -29.10 49.24 7.50
N ASN A 1038 -28.40 48.10 7.51
CA ASN A 1038 -27.20 47.90 6.69
C ASN A 1038 -27.52 47.92 5.19
N ARG A 1039 -28.63 47.29 4.78
CA ARG A 1039 -29.11 47.31 3.38
C ARG A 1039 -29.50 48.72 2.94
N ALA A 1040 -30.16 49.48 3.81
CA ALA A 1040 -30.49 50.88 3.55
C ALA A 1040 -29.23 51.77 3.45
N ALA A 1041 -28.21 51.52 4.28
CA ALA A 1041 -26.93 52.22 4.22
C ALA A 1041 -26.13 51.89 2.94
N ALA A 1042 -26.07 50.62 2.54
CA ALA A 1042 -25.43 50.19 1.29
C ALA A 1042 -26.17 50.74 0.05
N ALA A 1043 -27.50 50.75 0.07
CA ALA A 1043 -28.30 51.36 -1.00
C ALA A 1043 -28.13 52.88 -1.07
N ALA A 1044 -27.99 53.56 0.09
CA ALA A 1044 -27.70 55.00 0.14
C ALA A 1044 -26.29 55.33 -0.37
N ALA A 1045 -25.30 54.47 -0.10
CA ALA A 1045 -23.93 54.60 -0.62
C ALA A 1045 -23.85 54.33 -2.14
N ALA A 1046 -24.65 53.39 -2.66
CA ALA A 1046 -24.76 53.14 -4.09
C ALA A 1046 -25.49 54.29 -4.82
N ALA A 1047 -26.46 54.95 -4.17
CA ALA A 1047 -27.23 56.07 -4.73
C ALA A 1047 -26.47 57.42 -4.75
N SER A 1048 -25.38 57.56 -4.00
CA SER A 1048 -24.57 58.79 -3.96
C SER A 1048 -23.44 58.84 -5.02
N SER A 1049 -23.33 57.83 -5.88
CA SER A 1049 -22.37 57.78 -6.99
C SER A 1049 -22.98 58.40 -8.27
N PRO A 1050 -22.36 59.41 -8.91
CA PRO A 1050 -22.96 60.11 -10.06
C PRO A 1050 -22.94 59.22 -11.33
N PRO A 1051 -23.97 59.28 -12.20
CA PRO A 1051 -24.07 58.39 -13.35
C PRO A 1051 -23.19 58.88 -14.51
N ALA A 1052 -22.32 58.00 -15.02
CA ALA A 1052 -21.57 58.24 -16.24
C ALA A 1052 -22.45 57.99 -17.49
N THR A 1053 -22.52 58.98 -18.35
CA THR A 1053 -23.30 59.01 -19.61
C THR A 1053 -22.74 58.07 -20.68
N PRO A 1054 -23.59 57.42 -21.52
CA PRO A 1054 -23.11 56.51 -22.56
C PRO A 1054 -22.89 57.22 -23.90
N GLY A 1055 -21.70 57.08 -24.48
CA GLY A 1055 -21.34 57.59 -25.81
C GLY A 1055 -20.69 56.51 -26.69
N LYS A 1056 -21.29 56.27 -27.86
CA LYS A 1056 -20.90 55.32 -28.90
C LYS A 1056 -19.99 56.03 -29.96
N PRO A 1057 -19.46 55.33 -30.99
CA PRO A 1057 -18.06 54.94 -31.18
C PRO A 1057 -17.31 55.75 -32.27
N ALA A 1058 -15.97 55.73 -32.30
CA ALA A 1058 -15.22 56.17 -33.49
C ALA A 1058 -13.81 55.56 -33.62
N ASN A 1059 -13.53 55.18 -34.87
CA ASN A 1059 -12.30 54.68 -35.50
C ASN A 1059 -10.97 55.29 -35.03
N GLY A 1060 -9.94 54.43 -35.03
CA GLY A 1060 -8.86 54.56 -36.00
C GLY A 1060 -7.49 55.03 -35.52
N HIS A 1061 -6.50 54.21 -35.87
CA HIS A 1061 -5.08 54.53 -36.15
C HIS A 1061 -4.07 54.44 -34.99
N ALA A 1062 -3.44 53.26 -34.97
CA ALA A 1062 -2.00 52.98 -34.90
C ALA A 1062 -1.03 54.16 -34.81
N THR A 1063 -0.03 54.04 -33.93
CA THR A 1063 1.39 53.90 -34.31
C THR A 1063 2.30 53.61 -33.09
N THR A 1064 2.96 52.44 -33.14
CA THR A 1064 4.34 52.08 -32.68
C THR A 1064 4.94 52.68 -31.40
N PRO A 1065 5.68 51.85 -30.64
CA PRO A 1065 7.13 52.07 -30.61
C PRO A 1065 7.99 50.79 -30.62
N THR A 1066 9.24 50.95 -31.05
CA THR A 1066 10.42 50.07 -30.83
C THR A 1066 11.57 50.97 -30.29
N PRO A 1067 12.75 50.46 -29.90
CA PRO A 1067 13.11 50.09 -28.52
C PRO A 1067 14.39 50.83 -28.03
N GLY A 1068 14.77 50.67 -26.75
CA GLY A 1068 16.08 51.15 -26.27
C GLY A 1068 16.27 51.14 -24.74
N THR A 1069 16.86 50.05 -24.25
CA THR A 1069 17.56 49.81 -22.95
C THR A 1069 18.80 50.71 -22.75
N PRO A 1070 19.59 50.67 -21.63
CA PRO A 1070 19.42 50.09 -20.27
C PRO A 1070 19.88 51.04 -19.11
N ASN A 1071 19.66 50.68 -17.83
CA ASN A 1071 20.71 50.69 -16.79
C ASN A 1071 20.25 50.09 -15.44
N LEU A 1072 21.22 49.45 -14.76
CA LEU A 1072 21.16 48.78 -13.46
C LEU A 1072 21.19 49.77 -12.28
N ALA A 1073 20.51 49.44 -11.16
CA ALA A 1073 21.08 49.47 -9.80
C ALA A 1073 20.08 49.04 -8.70
N GLU A 1074 20.64 48.34 -7.73
CA GLU A 1074 20.21 47.83 -6.42
C GLU A 1074 19.23 48.65 -5.56
N GLY A 1075 18.60 47.97 -4.58
CA GLY A 1075 18.47 48.53 -3.23
C GLY A 1075 17.09 48.35 -2.58
N GLY A 1076 17.08 47.79 -1.37
CA GLY A 1076 15.87 47.44 -0.63
C GLY A 1076 15.09 48.59 0.02
N GLY A 1077 13.89 48.23 0.49
CA GLY A 1077 13.32 48.71 1.75
C GLY A 1077 12.55 50.04 1.75
N VAL A 1078 11.55 50.05 2.65
CA VAL A 1078 10.82 51.18 3.25
C VAL A 1078 9.46 51.55 2.65
N ALA A 1079 8.44 50.88 3.18
CA ALA A 1079 7.34 51.43 3.99
C ALA A 1079 6.65 52.76 3.62
N GLY A 1080 5.31 52.70 3.65
CA GLY A 1080 4.40 53.81 3.94
C GLY A 1080 3.01 53.55 3.36
N ALA A 1081 1.89 53.55 4.09
CA ALA A 1081 1.65 53.81 5.49
C ALA A 1081 0.28 53.20 5.84
N VAL A 1082 0.24 52.58 7.02
CA VAL A 1082 -0.97 52.20 7.76
C VAL A 1082 -1.71 53.48 8.19
N PRO A 1083 -3.04 53.56 8.03
CA PRO A 1083 -3.90 54.14 9.04
C PRO A 1083 -4.40 53.00 9.93
N GLY A 1084 -3.97 53.00 11.19
CA GLY A 1084 -4.62 52.22 12.24
C GLY A 1084 -6.07 52.68 12.35
N GLY A 1085 -7.01 51.89 12.80
CA GLY A 1085 -6.94 50.73 13.66
C GLY A 1085 -8.28 50.77 14.39
N GLU A 1086 -9.12 49.77 14.13
CA GLU A 1086 -10.31 49.41 14.90
C GLU A 1086 -10.79 48.10 14.26
N ASP A 1087 -10.52 47.00 14.95
CA ASP A 1087 -11.26 45.74 14.95
C ASP A 1087 -12.06 45.41 13.68
N VAL A 1088 -11.40 44.80 12.71
CA VAL A 1088 -12.09 43.94 11.73
C VAL A 1088 -11.72 42.50 12.08
N GLU A 1089 -12.28 42.02 13.19
CA GLU A 1089 -12.64 40.61 13.26
C GLU A 1089 -13.53 40.34 12.03
N GLY A 1090 -13.12 39.41 11.18
CA GLY A 1090 -13.95 38.97 10.07
C GLY A 1090 -15.26 38.40 10.62
N ASP A 1091 -16.32 39.19 10.58
CA ASP A 1091 -17.69 38.75 10.80
C ASP A 1091 -18.01 37.70 9.71
N ASP A 1092 -17.84 36.42 10.04
CA ASP A 1092 -18.50 35.30 9.36
C ASP A 1092 -20.02 35.49 9.54
N GLU A 1093 -20.62 36.37 8.72
CA GLU A 1093 -22.04 36.70 8.80
C GLU A 1093 -22.86 35.46 8.41
N ALA A 1094 -23.47 34.81 9.40
CA ALA A 1094 -24.28 33.60 9.22
C ALA A 1094 -25.32 33.78 8.09
N PRO A 1095 -25.55 32.76 7.25
CA PRO A 1095 -26.29 32.89 6.01
C PRO A 1095 -27.70 33.44 6.20
N ALA A 1096 -28.05 34.31 5.25
CA ALA A 1096 -29.30 35.05 5.16
C ALA A 1096 -30.58 34.22 5.17
N ASN A 1097 -30.48 32.95 4.79
CA ASN A 1097 -31.57 32.05 4.47
C ASN A 1097 -31.68 30.95 5.53
N LEU A 1098 -32.88 30.37 5.66
CA LEU A 1098 -33.11 29.27 6.60
C LEU A 1098 -32.23 28.05 6.30
N LEU A 1099 -31.99 27.77 5.02
CA LEU A 1099 -31.16 26.67 4.53
C LEU A 1099 -29.82 27.20 4.00
N LEU A 1100 -28.80 26.36 4.07
CA LEU A 1100 -27.51 26.58 3.43
C LEU A 1100 -27.63 26.29 1.93
N ASP A 1101 -26.74 26.85 1.11
CA ASP A 1101 -26.71 26.62 -0.34
C ASP A 1101 -25.70 25.52 -0.70
N PRO A 1102 -26.13 24.28 -0.97
CA PRO A 1102 -25.20 23.21 -1.30
C PRO A 1102 -24.58 23.36 -2.70
N ALA A 1103 -25.16 24.21 -3.56
CA ALA A 1103 -24.66 24.44 -4.92
C ALA A 1103 -23.58 25.52 -5.00
N LEU A 1104 -23.21 26.13 -3.86
CA LEU A 1104 -22.14 27.11 -3.80
C LEU A 1104 -20.79 26.42 -4.04
N MET A 1105 -20.11 26.83 -5.11
CA MET A 1105 -18.73 26.46 -5.36
C MET A 1105 -17.81 27.46 -4.66
N LEU A 1106 -16.88 26.95 -3.83
CA LEU A 1106 -15.82 27.73 -3.23
C LEU A 1106 -14.87 28.29 -4.31
N PRO A 1107 -14.16 29.41 -4.03
CA PRO A 1107 -13.21 29.97 -4.98
C PRO A 1107 -12.13 28.94 -5.38
N PHE A 1108 -11.99 28.70 -6.68
CA PHE A 1108 -10.97 27.81 -7.23
C PHE A 1108 -9.71 28.57 -7.62
N THR A 1109 -8.55 28.04 -7.23
CA THR A 1109 -7.22 28.60 -7.50
C THR A 1109 -6.31 27.54 -8.08
N LEU A 1110 -5.56 27.91 -9.13
CA LEU A 1110 -4.58 27.02 -9.75
C LEU A 1110 -3.26 27.05 -8.98
N PRO A 1111 -2.51 25.93 -8.94
CA PRO A 1111 -1.17 25.90 -8.38
C PRO A 1111 -0.25 26.94 -9.03
N SER A 1112 0.57 27.60 -8.22
CA SER A 1112 1.58 28.52 -8.70
C SER A 1112 2.76 27.77 -9.35
N VAL A 1113 3.64 28.50 -10.06
CA VAL A 1113 4.85 27.89 -10.66
C VAL A 1113 5.79 27.35 -9.59
N THR A 1114 5.87 28.01 -8.43
CA THR A 1114 6.66 27.53 -7.28
C THR A 1114 6.03 26.30 -6.64
N ASP A 1115 4.70 26.21 -6.60
CA ASP A 1115 3.98 25.05 -6.05
C ASP A 1115 4.23 23.80 -6.88
N MET A 1116 4.22 23.97 -8.21
CA MET A 1116 4.56 22.92 -9.17
C MET A 1116 6.03 22.47 -9.10
N LEU A 1117 6.94 23.31 -8.58
CA LEU A 1117 8.37 22.96 -8.43
C LEU A 1117 8.67 22.24 -7.11
N VAL A 1118 7.94 22.58 -6.05
CA VAL A 1118 8.21 22.09 -4.69
C VAL A 1118 7.36 20.86 -4.35
N SER A 1119 6.12 20.76 -4.85
CA SER A 1119 5.15 19.77 -4.35
C SER A 1119 4.61 18.79 -5.40
N TYR A 1120 5.00 18.94 -6.66
CA TYR A 1120 4.46 18.14 -7.75
C TYR A 1120 5.11 16.74 -7.80
N GLY A 1121 4.29 15.68 -7.69
CA GLY A 1121 4.74 14.29 -7.62
C GLY A 1121 5.13 13.79 -6.22
N ALA A 1122 5.21 14.67 -5.22
CA ALA A 1122 5.59 14.34 -3.84
C ALA A 1122 4.54 13.48 -3.08
N GLY A 1123 3.46 13.06 -3.75
CA GLY A 1123 2.40 12.24 -3.17
C GLY A 1123 1.78 12.87 -1.91
N PHE A 1124 1.15 12.01 -1.09
CA PHE A 1124 0.37 12.39 0.09
C PHE A 1124 1.13 13.39 0.98
N GLY A 1125 0.55 14.59 1.20
CA GLY A 1125 1.04 15.56 2.20
C GLY A 1125 2.40 16.22 1.91
N GLY A 1126 2.99 16.04 0.72
CA GLY A 1126 4.32 16.59 0.41
C GLY A 1126 5.48 15.95 1.20
N VAL A 1127 5.22 14.83 1.88
CA VAL A 1127 6.21 14.15 2.74
C VAL A 1127 7.09 13.14 1.98
N ASN A 1128 6.68 12.64 0.81
CA ASN A 1128 7.52 11.76 0.00
C ASN A 1128 8.44 12.58 -0.92
N ARG A 1129 9.45 13.25 -0.33
CA ARG A 1129 10.51 13.94 -1.08
C ARG A 1129 11.24 13.04 -2.08
N GLU A 1130 11.31 11.74 -1.79
CA GLU A 1130 11.91 10.72 -2.68
C GLU A 1130 11.12 10.48 -3.97
N ARG A 1131 9.83 10.87 -4.01
CA ARG A 1131 8.98 10.85 -5.22
C ARG A 1131 8.93 12.18 -5.95
N GLU A 1132 9.66 13.21 -5.51
CA GLU A 1132 9.80 14.49 -6.21
C GLU A 1132 10.54 14.29 -7.54
N ARG A 1133 9.88 13.63 -8.50
CA ARG A 1133 10.31 13.60 -9.89
C ARG A 1133 10.30 15.04 -10.36
N LYS A 1134 11.47 15.59 -10.64
CA LYS A 1134 11.59 16.75 -11.53
C LYS A 1134 11.03 16.27 -12.87
N TYR A 1135 9.73 16.50 -13.13
CA TYR A 1135 9.07 16.07 -14.38
C TYR A 1135 9.65 16.85 -15.56
N ILE A 1136 10.82 16.41 -16.02
CA ILE A 1136 11.46 16.87 -17.24
C ILE A 1136 10.65 16.28 -18.41
N PRO A 1137 10.18 17.11 -19.35
CA PRO A 1137 9.44 16.64 -20.51
C PRO A 1137 10.25 15.60 -21.28
N SER A 1138 9.75 14.37 -21.32
CA SER A 1138 10.40 13.24 -22.00
C SER A 1138 9.36 12.27 -22.56
N ILE A 1139 9.72 11.52 -23.60
CA ILE A 1139 8.86 10.52 -24.24
C ILE A 1139 9.56 9.16 -24.12
N PRO A 1140 8.94 8.15 -23.47
CA PRO A 1140 9.52 6.81 -23.39
C PRO A 1140 9.71 6.17 -24.78
N ALA A 1141 10.85 5.49 -24.99
CA ALA A 1141 11.18 4.84 -26.26
C ALA A 1141 10.12 3.81 -26.70
N GLU A 1142 9.58 3.03 -25.76
CA GLU A 1142 8.50 2.06 -26.02
C GLU A 1142 7.24 2.71 -26.62
N PHE A 1143 6.98 3.98 -26.26
CA PHE A 1143 5.83 4.71 -26.77
C PHE A 1143 6.06 5.20 -28.20
N LEU A 1144 7.29 5.62 -28.53
CA LEU A 1144 7.67 6.00 -29.89
C LEU A 1144 7.51 4.82 -30.85
N GLU A 1145 7.91 3.61 -30.46
CA GLU A 1145 7.73 2.40 -31.26
C GLU A 1145 6.25 2.11 -31.58
N ARG A 1146 5.31 2.42 -30.67
CA ARG A 1146 3.87 2.26 -30.92
C ARG A 1146 3.34 3.25 -31.96
N ILE A 1147 3.86 4.47 -31.99
CA ILE A 1147 3.51 5.48 -33.00
C ILE A 1147 4.04 5.03 -34.38
N GLU A 1148 5.26 4.50 -34.43
CA GLU A 1148 5.90 4.02 -35.66
C GLU A 1148 5.24 2.74 -36.20
N ALA A 1149 4.92 1.77 -35.33
CA ALA A 1149 4.31 0.49 -35.72
C ALA A 1149 2.92 0.66 -36.36
N GLY A 1150 2.16 1.68 -35.96
CA GLY A 1150 0.87 2.00 -36.61
C GLY A 1150 1.00 2.65 -38.00
N GLY A 1151 2.22 3.00 -38.45
CA GLY A 1151 2.50 3.66 -39.73
C GLY A 1151 2.74 2.71 -40.90
N GLY A 1152 2.79 1.40 -40.65
CA GLY A 1152 3.04 0.38 -41.66
C GLY A 1152 1.80 -0.02 -42.45
N GLY A 1153 1.39 0.78 -43.43
CA GLY A 1153 0.74 0.22 -44.62
C GLY A 1153 1.73 -0.70 -45.32
N GLU A 1154 1.32 -1.92 -45.64
CA GLU A 1154 2.10 -2.91 -46.40
C GLU A 1154 2.75 -2.32 -47.66
N VAL A 1155 4.02 -1.94 -47.58
CA VAL A 1155 4.93 -1.92 -48.72
C VAL A 1155 6.31 -2.35 -48.24
N GLY A 1156 6.74 -3.53 -48.68
CA GLY A 1156 7.97 -4.17 -48.25
C GLY A 1156 9.25 -3.40 -48.59
N GLY A 1157 10.27 -3.61 -47.76
CA GLY A 1157 11.63 -3.22 -48.07
C GLY A 1157 12.47 -3.04 -46.81
N ARG A 1158 13.07 -4.13 -46.32
CA ARG A 1158 14.23 -4.06 -45.41
C ARG A 1158 15.26 -3.07 -46.00
N ARG A 1159 15.60 -2.02 -45.25
CA ARG A 1159 16.91 -1.38 -45.35
C ARG A 1159 17.56 -1.38 -43.98
N ASN A 1160 18.61 -2.20 -43.88
CA ASN A 1160 19.66 -2.05 -42.88
C ASN A 1160 20.18 -0.60 -42.93
N PHE A 1161 20.29 0.04 -41.77
CA PHE A 1161 21.24 1.12 -41.56
C PHE A 1161 22.24 0.64 -40.52
N GLY A 1162 23.37 0.15 -41.02
CA GLY A 1162 24.62 0.16 -40.28
C GLY A 1162 25.37 1.45 -40.58
N GLU A 1163 26.13 1.89 -39.58
CA GLU A 1163 27.38 2.67 -39.67
C GLU A 1163 27.43 3.83 -40.66
N TRP A 1164 27.37 5.07 -40.15
CA TRP A 1164 28.21 6.16 -40.64
C TRP A 1164 28.68 7.01 -39.43
N GLU A 1165 29.95 6.84 -39.10
CA GLU A 1165 30.79 7.81 -38.38
C GLU A 1165 30.93 9.11 -39.19
N ASP A 1166 31.24 10.19 -38.48
CA ASP A 1166 31.97 11.40 -38.88
C ASP A 1166 31.79 11.97 -40.30
N GLU A 1167 31.31 13.21 -40.38
CA GLU A 1167 32.11 14.31 -40.97
C GLU A 1167 31.43 15.67 -40.79
N ASP A 1168 32.29 16.67 -40.59
CA ASP A 1168 32.06 18.10 -40.37
C ASP A 1168 31.06 18.79 -41.32
N VAL A 1169 30.33 19.79 -40.80
CA VAL A 1169 30.29 21.22 -41.20
C VAL A 1169 29.35 22.00 -40.28
#